data_AF-A0AA97N6B5-F1
#
_entry.id   AF-A0AA97N6B5-F1
#
_cell.length_a   1.000
_cell.length_b   1.000
_cell.length_c   1.000
_cell.angle_alpha   90.00
_cell.angle_beta   90.00
_cell.angle_gamma   90.00
#
_symmetry.space_group_name_H-M   'P 1'
#
loop_
_entity.id
_entity.type
_entity.pdbx_description
1 polymer ?
#
loop_
_entity_poly.entity_id
_entity_poly.type
_entity_poly.pdbx_seq_one_letter_code
_entity_poly.pdbx_strand_id
1 'polypeptide(L)'
;MMVPEVLLWLSFGCAASLSLTCLSAQFQRPGDFILGGLFPFGKDTVNLTARSEPTLVVCERLFTDGLIWALGMRFAIDQINNSSSLLPGITLGYDMYDTCFEPLVALQPSLLFLTRNGTTGIGVLCNYTEYQPRVIAVIGPHESGLCLVTAKLFGSFMIPQVSYGASSETLSNTELYPSFYRTVPSDKNLVEAVVLLLNHFGWNWIATIGSDDEYGRGAQALFLSMAGSNNICIAFEGLIPTDLAEPSAREQLEDTVKLINGTKVNIVVLFAFSLPAQALLEHSIRMGLGKKVWIGTEAWMLSDITASIPNIQSIGTVLGFVMKTDTIPGFQKYVADLFASVEQEEFCQESREFSRRMNAEVLDTRCQQCDHVTLGDIWPMLGISVVQPVHVAVYSVAHALHRALGCIPKACPKTPVRSWQLLHFMNTLPFEVNGQSFRFDQSHGTNPGYRLIFWSWRNSTLTYLPVGDYEQSLNINTSQIQFHTADQKGPTSECFRHCQPGQFRRIKGFHLCCYDCTDCPENTFWNSKDSSSCSPCPQHQWAPARSTRCRERSQRFLFWDEPLAVALVALMALTTALTCVTALLFLRHLETPLVQVSGGGRSLFALLALVLLSLSCCLYVGRPSDGLCTMQEVTCALCLNGCFSTFFTKALEITLVTEFPRCAPRLLRWVTQRRAWLLVALCLLTQGLLCFCHLHLGPDYLVADYQSLPSEVLLVCATKSWLAFALLHGFNSCLASACFLCTFMVQTPGRTYNVARGITFATLIYFVIWIFFITTFATLRTVLRAVTQIGTILATTLGILGTYYIPKCYIIVFRPHLNTVDYFHNPIEEEPEDSVN
;
A
#
# COMPACT_ATOMS: atom_id res chain seq x y z
N MET A 1 -9.23 -101.76 -12.48
CA MET A 1 -8.95 -100.47 -13.14
C MET A 1 -8.19 -99.61 -12.14
N MET A 2 -6.87 -99.55 -12.34
CA MET A 2 -5.93 -98.60 -11.72
C MET A 2 -6.41 -97.17 -12.07
N VAL A 3 -6.33 -96.12 -11.25
CA VAL A 3 -5.18 -95.53 -10.57
C VAL A 3 -5.72 -94.52 -9.53
N PRO A 4 -5.27 -94.56 -8.27
CA PRO A 4 -5.22 -93.36 -7.44
C PRO A 4 -3.82 -93.23 -6.80
N GLU A 5 -2.81 -92.80 -7.58
CA GLU A 5 -1.48 -92.43 -7.06
C GLU A 5 -0.89 -91.14 -7.68
N VAL A 6 -1.59 -90.48 -8.61
CA VAL A 6 -1.04 -89.30 -9.32
C VAL A 6 -1.45 -87.95 -8.70
N LEU A 7 -2.46 -87.91 -7.83
CA LEU A 7 -2.94 -86.65 -7.23
C LEU A 7 -2.33 -86.29 -5.87
N LEU A 8 -1.47 -87.14 -5.30
CA LEU A 8 -0.78 -86.87 -4.02
C LEU A 8 0.65 -86.32 -4.19
N TRP A 9 1.16 -86.21 -5.42
CA TRP A 9 2.48 -85.66 -5.73
C TRP A 9 2.47 -84.22 -6.28
N LEU A 10 1.30 -83.63 -6.53
CA LEU A 10 1.16 -82.26 -7.04
C LEU A 10 0.83 -81.21 -5.97
N SER A 11 0.69 -81.60 -4.70
CA SER A 11 0.47 -80.68 -3.57
C SER A 11 1.72 -80.45 -2.68
N PHE A 12 2.88 -81.00 -3.05
CA PHE A 12 4.17 -80.76 -2.38
C PHE A 12 5.20 -80.05 -3.27
N GLY A 13 4.74 -79.30 -4.28
CA GLY A 13 5.59 -78.63 -5.28
C GLY A 13 5.46 -77.12 -5.35
N CYS A 14 4.87 -76.45 -4.35
CA CYS A 14 4.82 -74.98 -4.27
C CYS A 14 5.08 -74.50 -2.84
N ALA A 15 6.19 -74.96 -2.27
CA ALA A 15 6.89 -74.25 -1.20
C ALA A 15 8.31 -73.92 -1.66
N ALA A 16 8.45 -73.47 -2.91
CA ALA A 16 9.58 -72.62 -3.27
C ALA A 16 9.28 -71.25 -2.66
N SER A 17 9.57 -71.13 -1.35
CA SER A 17 9.70 -69.84 -0.67
C SER A 17 10.54 -68.93 -1.56
N LEU A 18 10.02 -67.74 -1.91
CA LEU A 18 10.80 -66.71 -2.60
C LEU A 18 12.14 -66.56 -1.87
N SER A 19 13.21 -67.00 -2.52
CA SER A 19 14.55 -66.89 -1.98
C SER A 19 14.91 -65.41 -1.97
N LEU A 20 15.08 -64.82 -0.78
CA LEU A 20 15.70 -63.50 -0.65
C LEU A 20 17.00 -63.50 -1.47
N THR A 21 17.05 -62.64 -2.48
CA THR A 21 18.23 -62.37 -3.28
C THR A 21 19.27 -61.60 -2.43
N CYS A 22 20.54 -61.66 -2.80
CA CYS A 22 21.64 -61.50 -1.84
C CYS A 22 21.74 -60.11 -1.19
N LEU A 23 21.65 -59.02 -1.95
CA LEU A 23 21.87 -57.66 -1.46
C LEU A 23 20.76 -57.23 -0.48
N SER A 24 19.50 -57.59 -0.74
CA SER A 24 18.38 -57.29 0.16
C SER A 24 18.55 -57.99 1.53
N ALA A 25 19.12 -59.19 1.56
CA ALA A 25 19.44 -59.91 2.80
C ALA A 25 20.53 -59.21 3.63
N GLN A 26 21.37 -58.38 3.01
CA GLN A 26 22.46 -57.66 3.69
C GLN A 26 21.98 -56.47 4.51
N PHE A 27 20.71 -56.07 4.42
CA PHE A 27 20.11 -54.98 5.18
C PHE A 27 19.64 -55.39 6.58
N GLN A 28 20.02 -56.59 7.01
CA GLN A 28 19.80 -57.08 8.36
C GLN A 28 21.07 -57.75 8.88
N ARG A 29 21.50 -57.39 10.10
CA ARG A 29 22.65 -58.02 10.74
C ARG A 29 22.49 -58.05 12.27
N PRO A 30 22.77 -59.19 12.93
CA PRO A 30 22.74 -59.26 14.38
C PRO A 30 23.89 -58.48 15.02
N GLY A 31 23.72 -58.09 16.29
CA GLY A 31 24.72 -57.43 17.11
C GLY A 31 24.29 -57.41 18.57
N ASP A 32 25.19 -56.96 19.46
CA ASP A 32 24.90 -56.73 20.88
C ASP A 32 23.83 -55.64 21.05
N PHE A 33 23.83 -54.63 20.17
CA PHE A 33 22.81 -53.59 20.07
C PHE A 33 22.41 -53.40 18.61
N ILE A 34 21.11 -53.24 18.34
CA ILE A 34 20.57 -53.08 16.98
C ILE A 34 20.16 -51.63 16.74
N LEU A 35 20.55 -51.09 15.58
CA LEU A 35 20.06 -49.82 15.05
C LEU A 35 18.97 -50.06 13.99
N GLY A 36 17.82 -49.40 14.14
CA GLY A 36 16.78 -49.41 13.10
C GLY A 36 17.16 -48.48 11.96
N GLY A 37 16.89 -48.87 10.72
CA GLY A 37 17.08 -48.04 9.53
C GLY A 37 15.77 -47.85 8.78
N LEU A 38 15.43 -46.61 8.45
CA LEU A 38 14.27 -46.24 7.65
C LEU A 38 14.76 -45.50 6.40
N PHE A 39 14.84 -46.19 5.26
CA PHE A 39 15.36 -45.65 4.00
C PHE A 39 14.33 -45.79 2.88
N PRO A 40 14.15 -44.78 2.02
CA PRO A 40 13.22 -44.87 0.89
C PRO A 40 13.88 -45.62 -0.27
N PHE A 41 13.73 -46.94 -0.30
CA PHE A 41 14.22 -47.75 -1.42
C PHE A 41 13.27 -47.73 -2.60
N GLY A 42 11.96 -47.68 -2.32
CA GLY A 42 10.90 -47.63 -3.31
C GLY A 42 10.27 -46.24 -3.44
N LYS A 43 9.50 -46.08 -4.52
CA LYS A 43 8.44 -45.09 -4.66
C LYS A 43 7.15 -45.82 -4.97
N ASP A 44 6.06 -45.34 -4.38
CA ASP A 44 4.74 -45.89 -4.58
C ASP A 44 4.23 -45.64 -6.00
N THR A 45 3.25 -46.45 -6.40
CA THR A 45 2.54 -46.32 -7.68
C THR A 45 1.02 -46.20 -7.47
N VAL A 46 0.57 -46.15 -6.21
CA VAL A 46 -0.84 -46.28 -5.83
C VAL A 46 -1.44 -44.90 -5.57
N ASN A 47 -2.58 -44.61 -6.21
CA ASN A 47 -3.34 -43.41 -5.90
C ASN A 47 -4.03 -43.55 -4.52
N LEU A 48 -3.43 -42.96 -3.49
CA LEU A 48 -3.91 -43.02 -2.12
C LEU A 48 -5.23 -42.28 -1.90
N THR A 49 -5.55 -41.27 -2.72
CA THR A 49 -6.81 -40.49 -2.59
C THR A 49 -8.05 -41.30 -2.97
N ALA A 50 -7.89 -42.31 -3.81
CA ALA A 50 -8.97 -43.20 -4.25
C ALA A 50 -9.17 -44.41 -3.31
N ARG A 51 -8.36 -44.52 -2.25
CA ARG A 51 -8.36 -45.69 -1.36
C ARG A 51 -9.53 -45.63 -0.37
N SER A 52 -10.41 -46.63 -0.45
CA SER A 52 -11.57 -46.78 0.45
C SER A 52 -11.37 -47.81 1.56
N GLU A 53 -10.32 -48.63 1.49
CA GLU A 53 -10.03 -49.72 2.43
C GLU A 53 -8.52 -49.90 2.66
N PRO A 54 -8.08 -50.50 3.79
CA PRO A 54 -6.67 -50.62 4.15
C PRO A 54 -5.94 -51.72 3.37
N THR A 55 -5.77 -51.56 2.07
CA THR A 55 -4.98 -52.45 1.18
C THR A 55 -3.47 -52.33 1.37
N LEU A 56 -2.68 -53.32 0.94
CA LEU A 56 -1.23 -53.23 0.98
C LEU A 56 -0.74 -52.15 -0.04
N VAL A 57 0.15 -51.27 0.39
CA VAL A 57 0.83 -50.33 -0.52
C VAL A 57 1.98 -51.07 -1.19
N VAL A 58 2.01 -51.04 -2.53
CA VAL A 58 3.07 -51.68 -3.32
C VAL A 58 4.01 -50.62 -3.85
N CYS A 59 5.30 -50.81 -3.57
CA CYS A 59 6.38 -49.90 -3.92
C CYS A 59 7.18 -50.53 -5.03
N GLU A 60 6.90 -50.18 -6.28
CA GLU A 60 7.47 -50.88 -7.45
C GLU A 60 8.71 -50.18 -8.02
N ARG A 61 8.80 -48.86 -7.90
CA ARG A 61 9.87 -48.06 -8.52
C ARG A 61 11.05 -47.90 -7.59
N LEU A 62 12.23 -48.34 -8.02
CA LEU A 62 13.47 -48.17 -7.24
C LEU A 62 13.90 -46.70 -7.16
N PHE A 63 14.33 -46.27 -5.97
CA PHE A 63 14.98 -45.00 -5.70
C PHE A 63 16.43 -45.24 -5.22
N THR A 64 17.39 -45.00 -6.11
CA THR A 64 18.80 -45.35 -5.91
C THR A 64 19.48 -44.60 -4.75
N ASP A 65 19.09 -43.35 -4.48
CA ASP A 65 19.68 -42.58 -3.37
C ASP A 65 19.37 -43.21 -2.02
N GLY A 66 18.18 -43.81 -1.87
CA GLY A 66 17.80 -44.57 -0.68
C GLY A 66 18.72 -45.77 -0.43
N LEU A 67 19.08 -46.49 -1.50
CA LEU A 67 20.07 -47.56 -1.43
C LEU A 67 21.45 -47.03 -1.00
N ILE A 68 21.91 -45.92 -1.58
CA ILE A 68 23.20 -45.31 -1.25
C ILE A 68 23.25 -44.88 0.23
N TRP A 69 22.16 -44.31 0.75
CA TRP A 69 22.05 -43.94 2.17
C TRP A 69 22.09 -45.17 3.09
N ALA A 70 21.37 -46.25 2.76
CA ALA A 70 21.41 -47.49 3.52
C ALA A 70 22.80 -48.13 3.53
N LEU A 71 23.49 -48.13 2.38
CA LEU A 71 24.90 -48.55 2.28
C LEU A 71 25.82 -47.65 3.12
N GLY A 72 25.51 -46.36 3.21
CA GLY A 72 26.18 -45.40 4.08
C GLY A 72 26.08 -45.75 5.57
N MET A 73 24.87 -46.12 6.03
CA MET A 73 24.66 -46.60 7.40
C MET A 73 25.45 -47.89 7.66
N ARG A 74 25.40 -48.83 6.72
CA ARG A 74 26.15 -50.09 6.80
C ARG A 74 27.66 -49.84 6.91
N PHE A 75 28.19 -48.96 6.04
CA PHE A 75 29.61 -48.59 6.06
C PHE A 75 30.03 -47.97 7.39
N ALA A 76 29.23 -47.05 7.94
CA ALA A 76 29.49 -46.44 9.24
C ALA A 76 29.56 -47.50 10.35
N ILE A 77 28.61 -48.44 10.38
CA ILE A 77 28.56 -49.52 11.36
C ILE A 77 29.77 -50.45 11.24
N ASP A 78 30.16 -50.84 10.01
CA ASP A 78 31.32 -51.69 9.79
C ASP A 78 32.63 -51.01 10.23
N GLN A 79 32.76 -49.70 10.00
CA GLN A 79 33.90 -48.93 10.52
C GLN A 79 33.93 -48.90 12.05
N ILE A 80 32.78 -48.71 12.70
CA ILE A 80 32.67 -48.68 14.16
C ILE A 80 33.00 -50.06 14.74
N ASN A 81 32.45 -51.13 14.17
CA ASN A 81 32.72 -52.51 14.60
C ASN A 81 34.20 -52.90 14.44
N ASN A 82 34.92 -52.30 13.49
CA ASN A 82 36.36 -52.50 13.28
C ASN A 82 37.22 -51.52 14.10
N SER A 83 36.63 -50.61 14.86
CA SER A 83 37.34 -49.62 15.67
C SER A 83 37.83 -50.22 16.99
N SER A 84 39.06 -49.88 17.38
CA SER A 84 39.61 -50.20 18.71
C SER A 84 39.37 -49.12 19.75
N SER A 85 38.87 -47.96 19.33
CA SER A 85 38.68 -46.77 20.18
C SER A 85 37.20 -46.52 20.50
N LEU A 86 36.33 -46.67 19.51
CA LEU A 86 34.89 -46.49 19.65
C LEU A 86 34.22 -47.86 19.75
N LEU A 87 33.49 -48.07 20.83
CA LEU A 87 32.79 -49.33 21.15
C LEU A 87 33.65 -50.63 21.09
N PRO A 88 34.90 -50.66 21.62
CA PRO A 88 35.72 -51.87 21.56
C PRO A 88 35.07 -53.07 22.25
N GLY A 89 34.92 -54.17 21.51
CA GLY A 89 34.33 -55.42 22.00
C GLY A 89 32.80 -55.47 22.00
N ILE A 90 32.14 -54.42 21.50
CA ILE A 90 30.69 -54.36 21.26
C ILE A 90 30.46 -54.42 19.76
N THR A 91 29.54 -55.27 19.32
CA THR A 91 29.12 -55.35 17.92
C THR A 91 27.79 -54.64 17.72
N LEU A 92 27.76 -53.63 16.87
CA LEU A 92 26.53 -53.00 16.40
C LEU A 92 25.95 -53.80 15.23
N GLY A 93 24.68 -54.18 15.38
CA GLY A 93 23.85 -54.74 14.32
C GLY A 93 22.87 -53.70 13.78
N TYR A 94 22.11 -54.07 12.76
CA TYR A 94 21.12 -53.19 12.14
C TYR A 94 19.95 -53.96 11.52
N ASP A 95 18.84 -53.27 11.35
CA ASP A 95 17.66 -53.77 10.65
C ASP A 95 17.03 -52.63 9.84
N MET A 96 17.22 -52.65 8.51
CA MET A 96 16.83 -51.56 7.61
C MET A 96 15.60 -51.96 6.78
N TYR A 97 14.65 -51.04 6.68
CA TYR A 97 13.37 -51.23 5.99
C TYR A 97 13.06 -50.09 5.03
N ASP A 98 12.25 -50.41 4.02
CA ASP A 98 11.73 -49.44 3.07
C ASP A 98 10.70 -48.53 3.72
N THR A 99 10.77 -47.24 3.37
CA THR A 99 9.76 -46.24 3.74
C THR A 99 8.88 -45.84 2.57
N CYS A 100 9.32 -46.08 1.33
CA CYS A 100 8.55 -45.81 0.12
C CYS A 100 8.07 -44.35 -0.05
N PHE A 101 8.69 -43.39 0.66
CA PHE A 101 8.16 -42.03 0.85
C PHE A 101 6.71 -41.97 1.33
N GLU A 102 6.20 -43.04 1.95
CA GLU A 102 4.80 -43.17 2.33
C GLU A 102 4.68 -43.40 3.85
N PRO A 103 4.00 -42.50 4.60
CA PRO A 103 3.82 -42.65 6.04
C PRO A 103 3.28 -44.01 6.49
N LEU A 104 2.32 -44.59 5.75
CA LEU A 104 1.74 -45.89 6.09
C LEU A 104 2.75 -47.04 5.98
N VAL A 105 3.67 -46.97 5.00
CA VAL A 105 4.71 -47.98 4.81
C VAL A 105 5.78 -47.84 5.89
N ALA A 106 6.20 -46.61 6.22
CA ALA A 106 7.21 -46.33 7.25
C ALA A 106 6.74 -46.70 8.68
N LEU A 107 5.43 -46.67 8.94
CA LEU A 107 4.86 -47.01 10.25
C LEU A 107 5.03 -48.47 10.63
N GLN A 108 4.93 -49.39 9.66
CA GLN A 108 4.99 -50.83 9.94
C GLN A 108 6.35 -51.27 10.55
N PRO A 109 7.52 -50.96 9.95
CA PRO A 109 8.81 -51.27 10.57
C PRO A 109 9.06 -50.43 11.82
N SER A 110 8.49 -49.23 11.92
CA SER A 110 8.57 -48.41 13.13
C SER A 110 7.90 -49.08 14.33
N LEU A 111 6.74 -49.71 14.15
CA LEU A 111 6.09 -50.51 15.19
C LEU A 111 6.89 -51.74 15.55
N LEU A 112 7.54 -52.39 14.57
CA LEU A 112 8.41 -53.54 14.82
C LEU A 112 9.63 -53.15 15.67
N PHE A 113 10.19 -51.96 15.45
CA PHE A 113 11.30 -51.44 16.26
C PHE A 113 10.92 -51.24 17.73
N LEU A 114 9.63 -50.99 18.03
CA LEU A 114 9.13 -50.87 19.39
C LEU A 114 8.92 -52.21 20.10
N THR A 115 8.89 -53.36 19.40
CA THR A 115 8.69 -54.65 20.08
C THR A 115 9.89 -55.01 20.94
N ARG A 116 9.74 -55.92 21.92
CA ARG A 116 10.93 -56.44 22.63
C ARG A 116 11.72 -57.37 21.71
N ASN A 117 13.03 -57.43 21.92
CA ASN A 117 13.88 -58.37 21.20
C ASN A 117 13.33 -59.82 21.31
N GLY A 118 13.20 -60.50 20.16
CA GLY A 118 12.63 -61.85 20.08
C GLY A 118 11.09 -61.93 20.18
N THR A 119 10.38 -60.80 20.18
CA THR A 119 8.90 -60.77 20.23
C THR A 119 8.30 -59.97 19.07
N THR A 120 7.03 -60.23 18.76
CA THR A 120 6.27 -59.58 17.68
C THR A 120 5.21 -58.58 18.20
N GLY A 121 5.09 -58.43 19.53
CA GLY A 121 4.09 -57.56 20.16
C GLY A 121 4.69 -56.45 21.03
N ILE A 122 3.96 -55.34 21.14
CA ILE A 122 4.27 -54.25 22.07
C ILE A 122 3.40 -54.46 23.32
N GLY A 123 4.03 -54.71 24.47
CA GLY A 123 3.30 -54.85 25.72
C GLY A 123 2.71 -53.50 26.17
N VAL A 124 1.46 -53.49 26.64
CA VAL A 124 0.83 -52.33 27.27
C VAL A 124 1.32 -52.25 28.72
N LEU A 125 2.15 -51.25 29.03
CA LEU A 125 2.77 -51.07 30.34
C LEU A 125 2.41 -49.71 30.93
N CYS A 126 2.30 -49.63 32.26
CA CYS A 126 2.12 -48.34 32.96
C CYS A 126 3.40 -47.50 32.97
N ASN A 127 4.56 -48.12 32.81
CA ASN A 127 5.86 -47.45 32.81
C ASN A 127 6.82 -48.14 31.83
N TYR A 128 7.35 -47.37 30.88
CA TYR A 128 8.30 -47.83 29.85
C TYR A 128 9.78 -47.53 30.18
N THR A 129 10.10 -47.01 31.37
CA THR A 129 11.49 -46.62 31.74
C THR A 129 12.48 -47.77 31.65
N GLU A 130 12.06 -48.99 32.03
CA GLU A 130 12.89 -50.21 31.96
C GLU A 130 12.62 -51.05 30.69
N TYR A 131 11.83 -50.51 29.75
CA TYR A 131 11.49 -51.20 28.52
C TYR A 131 12.71 -51.24 27.58
N GLN A 132 12.98 -52.42 27.03
CA GLN A 132 14.05 -52.65 26.07
C GLN A 132 13.44 -52.99 24.70
N PRO A 133 13.30 -51.98 23.82
CA PRO A 133 12.84 -52.20 22.46
C PRO A 133 13.87 -53.00 21.65
N ARG A 134 13.46 -53.46 20.47
CA ARG A 134 14.27 -54.23 19.52
C ARG A 134 15.48 -53.44 19.04
N VAL A 135 15.34 -52.12 18.93
CA VAL A 135 16.41 -51.22 18.50
C VAL A 135 16.69 -50.17 19.57
N ILE A 136 17.95 -49.80 19.75
CA ILE A 136 18.33 -48.76 20.72
C ILE A 136 18.18 -47.34 20.15
N ALA A 137 18.20 -47.19 18.83
CA ALA A 137 18.02 -45.95 18.10
C ALA A 137 17.55 -46.23 16.68
N VAL A 138 17.01 -45.20 16.01
CA VAL A 138 16.53 -45.29 14.63
C VAL A 138 17.23 -44.21 13.79
N ILE A 139 17.74 -44.61 12.62
CA ILE A 139 18.31 -43.71 11.62
C ILE A 139 17.28 -43.51 10.51
N GLY A 140 16.93 -42.24 10.24
CA GLY A 140 15.88 -41.87 9.30
C GLY A 140 14.50 -41.63 9.95
N PRO A 141 13.44 -41.49 9.15
CA PRO A 141 13.45 -41.46 7.68
C PRO A 141 14.02 -40.14 7.11
N HIS A 142 14.11 -40.05 5.79
CA HIS A 142 14.64 -38.87 5.08
C HIS A 142 13.66 -37.68 5.09
N GLU A 143 12.37 -37.91 4.84
CA GLU A 143 11.41 -36.83 4.58
C GLU A 143 10.78 -36.28 5.87
N SER A 144 10.56 -34.97 5.90
CA SER A 144 9.95 -34.25 7.03
C SER A 144 8.57 -34.79 7.41
N GLY A 145 7.69 -35.04 6.43
CA GLY A 145 6.34 -35.57 6.68
C GLY A 145 6.34 -36.94 7.38
N LEU A 146 7.22 -37.85 6.96
CA LEU A 146 7.39 -39.16 7.59
C LEU A 146 7.99 -39.04 9.00
N CYS A 147 8.90 -38.09 9.21
CA CYS A 147 9.47 -37.81 10.52
C CYS A 147 8.44 -37.31 11.52
N LEU A 148 7.46 -36.49 11.12
CA LEU A 148 6.41 -36.01 12.04
C LEU A 148 5.59 -37.16 12.65
N VAL A 149 5.39 -38.24 11.89
CA VAL A 149 4.67 -39.44 12.34
C VAL A 149 5.56 -40.32 13.21
N THR A 150 6.76 -40.65 12.69
CA THR A 150 7.70 -41.56 13.37
C THR A 150 8.27 -40.96 14.66
N ALA A 151 8.53 -39.65 14.71
CA ALA A 151 9.08 -38.97 15.87
C ALA A 151 8.12 -38.97 17.07
N LYS A 152 6.80 -38.84 16.85
CA LYS A 152 5.80 -38.98 17.93
C LYS A 152 5.78 -40.40 18.47
N LEU A 153 5.86 -41.38 17.57
CA LEU A 153 5.83 -42.79 17.92
C LEU A 153 7.06 -43.17 18.76
N PHE A 154 8.27 -42.83 18.31
CA PHE A 154 9.51 -43.11 19.06
C PHE A 154 9.67 -42.24 20.31
N GLY A 155 9.19 -40.99 20.27
CA GLY A 155 9.15 -40.08 21.43
C GLY A 155 8.39 -40.66 22.61
N SER A 156 7.31 -41.41 22.35
CA SER A 156 6.53 -42.08 23.41
C SER A 156 7.34 -43.15 24.17
N PHE A 157 8.34 -43.74 23.54
CA PHE A 157 9.26 -44.72 24.14
C PHE A 157 10.63 -44.14 24.46
N MET A 158 10.83 -42.83 24.22
CA MET A 158 12.11 -42.14 24.34
C MET A 158 13.25 -42.83 23.57
N ILE A 159 12.94 -43.35 22.37
CA ILE A 159 13.93 -43.93 21.48
C ILE A 159 14.52 -42.79 20.63
N PRO A 160 15.86 -42.58 20.64
CA PRO A 160 16.48 -41.57 19.79
C PRO A 160 16.27 -41.91 18.32
N GLN A 161 15.65 -40.99 17.61
CA GLN A 161 15.51 -41.02 16.16
C GLN A 161 16.40 -39.93 15.58
N VAL A 162 17.33 -40.29 14.68
CA VAL A 162 18.23 -39.34 14.02
C VAL A 162 17.94 -39.31 12.52
N SER A 163 17.25 -38.28 12.06
CA SER A 163 17.01 -38.08 10.64
C SER A 163 18.24 -37.50 9.94
N TYR A 164 18.49 -37.99 8.73
CA TYR A 164 19.57 -37.54 7.86
C TYR A 164 19.10 -36.62 6.74
N GLY A 165 17.82 -36.20 6.75
CA GLY A 165 17.23 -35.37 5.69
C GLY A 165 16.08 -34.46 6.11
N ALA A 166 15.40 -34.72 7.22
CA ALA A 166 14.24 -33.95 7.62
C ALA A 166 14.65 -32.58 8.21
N SER A 167 14.42 -31.53 7.42
CA SER A 167 14.84 -30.17 7.72
C SER A 167 13.71 -29.27 8.25
N SER A 168 12.44 -29.74 8.26
CA SER A 168 11.30 -28.94 8.75
C SER A 168 11.51 -28.42 10.18
N GLU A 169 11.29 -27.12 10.37
CA GLU A 169 11.42 -26.47 11.68
C GLU A 169 10.36 -26.96 12.69
N THR A 170 9.25 -27.54 12.22
CA THR A 170 8.23 -28.15 13.10
C THR A 170 8.84 -29.22 14.02
N LEU A 171 9.83 -29.97 13.52
CA LEU A 171 10.51 -31.04 14.26
C LEU A 171 11.47 -30.51 15.34
N SER A 172 11.80 -29.22 15.33
CA SER A 172 12.61 -28.56 16.36
C SER A 172 11.87 -28.38 17.70
N ASN A 173 10.55 -28.65 17.75
CA ASN A 173 9.78 -28.58 19.00
C ASN A 173 10.07 -29.80 19.88
N THR A 174 11.00 -29.63 20.82
CA THR A 174 11.45 -30.69 21.75
C THR A 174 10.42 -31.11 22.79
N GLU A 175 9.32 -30.34 22.98
CA GLU A 175 8.20 -30.77 23.83
C GLU A 175 7.34 -31.82 23.12
N LEU A 176 7.16 -31.68 21.80
CA LEU A 176 6.38 -32.63 20.97
C LEU A 176 7.24 -33.79 20.46
N TYR A 177 8.52 -33.56 20.20
CA TYR A 177 9.46 -34.51 19.61
C TYR A 177 10.73 -34.67 20.47
N PRO A 178 10.59 -35.13 21.74
CA PRO A 178 11.67 -35.09 22.73
C PRO A 178 12.88 -35.97 22.41
N SER A 179 12.71 -36.99 21.56
CA SER A 179 13.78 -37.90 21.15
C SER A 179 14.15 -37.80 19.67
N PHE A 180 13.67 -36.78 18.97
CA PHE A 180 14.05 -36.52 17.58
C PHE A 180 15.31 -35.68 17.51
N TYR A 181 16.21 -36.08 16.62
CA TYR A 181 17.46 -35.41 16.27
C TYR A 181 17.63 -35.41 14.75
N ARG A 182 18.50 -34.52 14.25
CA ARG A 182 18.86 -34.51 12.84
C ARG A 182 20.30 -34.08 12.60
N THR A 183 20.87 -34.59 11.53
CA THR A 183 22.24 -34.26 11.08
C THR A 183 22.27 -33.31 9.88
N VAL A 184 21.14 -32.68 9.59
CA VAL A 184 20.97 -31.63 8.59
C VAL A 184 20.50 -30.35 9.27
N PRO A 185 20.83 -29.15 8.74
CA PRO A 185 20.35 -27.90 9.31
C PRO A 185 18.82 -27.78 9.23
N SER A 186 18.26 -26.87 10.02
CA SER A 186 16.85 -26.49 9.90
C SER A 186 16.58 -25.67 8.63
N ASP A 187 15.38 -25.80 8.09
CA ASP A 187 14.84 -24.88 7.09
C ASP A 187 14.89 -23.42 7.57
N LYS A 188 14.82 -23.18 8.88
CA LYS A 188 15.03 -21.85 9.45
C LYS A 188 16.39 -21.26 9.04
N ASN A 189 17.46 -22.05 9.11
CA ASN A 189 18.81 -21.60 8.73
C ASN A 189 18.91 -21.34 7.23
N LEU A 190 18.31 -22.20 6.40
CA LEU A 190 18.22 -22.01 4.95
C LEU A 190 17.49 -20.71 4.60
N VAL A 191 16.34 -20.48 5.21
CA VAL A 191 15.50 -19.31 4.94
C VAL A 191 16.19 -18.02 5.41
N GLU A 192 16.86 -18.04 6.57
CA GLU A 192 17.70 -16.91 7.01
C GLU A 192 18.79 -16.58 5.97
N ALA A 193 19.45 -17.60 5.40
CA ALA A 193 20.43 -17.42 4.34
C ALA A 193 19.83 -16.81 3.07
N VAL A 194 18.64 -17.27 2.66
CA VAL A 194 17.89 -16.71 1.52
C VAL A 194 17.52 -15.24 1.76
N VAL A 195 17.03 -14.89 2.94
CA VAL A 195 16.71 -13.49 3.29
C VAL A 195 17.97 -12.61 3.25
N LEU A 196 19.09 -13.08 3.80
CA LEU A 196 20.36 -12.35 3.73
C LEU A 196 20.84 -12.17 2.28
N LEU A 197 20.64 -13.17 1.42
CA LEU A 197 20.97 -13.09 0.00
C LEU A 197 20.13 -12.01 -0.71
N LEU A 198 18.82 -12.02 -0.51
CA LEU A 198 17.90 -11.02 -1.06
C LEU A 198 18.27 -9.61 -0.61
N ASN A 199 18.57 -9.43 0.68
CA ASN A 199 18.99 -8.16 1.25
C ASN A 199 20.33 -7.67 0.69
N HIS A 200 21.30 -8.57 0.48
CA HIS A 200 22.61 -8.22 -0.09
C HIS A 200 22.49 -7.58 -1.48
N PHE A 201 21.58 -8.09 -2.31
CA PHE A 201 21.32 -7.57 -3.66
C PHE A 201 20.24 -6.46 -3.71
N GLY A 202 19.64 -6.10 -2.57
CA GLY A 202 18.54 -5.12 -2.52
C GLY A 202 17.25 -5.59 -3.21
N TRP A 203 17.07 -6.91 -3.38
CA TRP A 203 15.88 -7.47 -4.02
C TRP A 203 14.70 -7.50 -3.04
N ASN A 204 13.67 -6.70 -3.31
CA ASN A 204 12.51 -6.56 -2.44
C ASN A 204 11.17 -6.85 -3.13
N TRP A 205 11.14 -7.17 -4.42
CA TRP A 205 9.92 -7.58 -5.14
C TRP A 205 10.13 -8.93 -5.79
N ILE A 206 9.61 -9.99 -5.19
CA ILE A 206 9.95 -11.38 -5.56
C ILE A 206 8.69 -12.26 -5.62
N ALA A 207 8.77 -13.39 -6.31
CA ALA A 207 7.81 -14.48 -6.17
C ALA A 207 8.41 -15.61 -5.33
N THR A 208 7.58 -16.29 -4.54
CA THR A 208 8.01 -17.44 -3.74
C THR A 208 7.09 -18.62 -3.99
N ILE A 209 7.68 -19.79 -4.24
CA ILE A 209 6.97 -21.01 -4.59
C ILE A 209 7.41 -22.13 -3.65
N GLY A 210 6.45 -22.86 -3.09
CA GLY A 210 6.68 -24.06 -2.29
C GLY A 210 6.10 -25.30 -2.96
N SER A 211 6.68 -26.48 -2.77
CA SER A 211 5.97 -27.74 -3.07
C SER A 211 4.87 -28.01 -2.05
N ASP A 212 3.81 -28.71 -2.48
CA ASP A 212 2.61 -29.01 -1.71
C ASP A 212 2.82 -30.14 -0.68
N ASP A 213 3.99 -30.17 -0.04
CA ASP A 213 4.39 -31.13 0.99
C ASP A 213 4.81 -30.42 2.29
N GLU A 214 5.15 -31.19 3.33
CA GLU A 214 5.52 -30.64 4.65
C GLU A 214 6.79 -29.76 4.60
N TYR A 215 7.74 -30.08 3.70
CA TYR A 215 8.98 -29.31 3.55
C TYR A 215 8.73 -27.99 2.80
N GLY A 216 8.13 -28.06 1.61
CA GLY A 216 7.90 -26.90 0.76
C GLY A 216 7.00 -25.86 1.42
N ARG A 217 5.87 -26.29 2.02
CA ARG A 217 4.97 -25.41 2.78
C ARG A 217 5.66 -24.82 4.01
N GLY A 218 6.37 -25.65 4.77
CA GLY A 218 7.04 -25.24 6.00
C GLY A 218 8.11 -24.17 5.74
N ALA A 219 9.01 -24.42 4.80
CA ALA A 219 10.08 -23.49 4.44
C ALA A 219 9.53 -22.19 3.83
N GLN A 220 8.52 -22.27 2.96
CA GLN A 220 7.87 -21.08 2.40
C GLN A 220 7.17 -20.26 3.49
N ALA A 221 6.44 -20.89 4.41
CA ALA A 221 5.77 -20.20 5.51
C ALA A 221 6.77 -19.47 6.42
N LEU A 222 7.90 -20.11 6.76
CA LEU A 222 9.00 -19.47 7.48
C LEU A 222 9.53 -18.25 6.72
N PHE A 223 9.73 -18.38 5.41
CA PHE A 223 10.21 -17.29 4.57
C PHE A 223 9.24 -16.11 4.53
N LEU A 224 7.95 -16.36 4.36
CA LEU A 224 6.91 -15.33 4.40
C LEU A 224 6.90 -14.59 5.73
N SER A 225 7.06 -15.31 6.84
CA SER A 225 7.10 -14.71 8.19
C SER A 225 8.30 -13.77 8.37
N MET A 226 9.46 -14.09 7.78
CA MET A 226 10.67 -13.29 7.87
C MET A 226 10.71 -12.14 6.86
N ALA A 227 10.13 -12.31 5.67
CA ALA A 227 10.16 -11.34 4.58
C ALA A 227 9.61 -9.96 5.00
N GLY A 228 8.48 -9.93 5.71
CA GLY A 228 7.83 -8.68 6.14
C GLY A 228 8.69 -7.83 7.07
N SER A 229 9.47 -8.47 7.96
CA SER A 229 10.39 -7.77 8.88
C SER A 229 11.68 -7.28 8.21
N ASN A 230 11.98 -7.77 7.01
CA ASN A 230 13.20 -7.48 6.26
C ASN A 230 12.97 -6.57 5.04
N ASN A 231 11.83 -5.88 4.96
CA ASN A 231 11.43 -5.06 3.81
C ASN A 231 11.38 -5.82 2.48
N ILE A 232 11.13 -7.13 2.50
CA ILE A 232 10.95 -7.95 1.30
C ILE A 232 9.45 -8.11 1.04
N CYS A 233 9.02 -7.73 -0.16
CA CYS A 233 7.64 -7.79 -0.60
C CYS A 233 7.42 -8.96 -1.58
N ILE A 234 6.35 -9.70 -1.34
CA ILE A 234 5.97 -10.89 -2.09
C ILE A 234 4.93 -10.49 -3.13
N ALA A 235 5.28 -10.57 -4.40
CA ALA A 235 4.39 -10.28 -5.52
C ALA A 235 3.40 -11.41 -5.77
N PHE A 236 3.88 -12.64 -5.58
CA PHE A 236 3.14 -13.86 -5.78
C PHE A 236 3.69 -14.94 -4.86
N GLU A 237 2.75 -15.66 -4.26
CA GLU A 237 2.96 -16.84 -3.43
C GLU A 237 2.15 -17.96 -4.07
N GLY A 238 2.77 -19.11 -4.29
CA GLY A 238 2.10 -20.26 -4.87
C GLY A 238 2.62 -21.57 -4.31
N LEU A 239 1.78 -22.60 -4.36
CA LEU A 239 2.14 -23.98 -4.10
C LEU A 239 2.06 -24.79 -5.39
N ILE A 240 3.01 -25.73 -5.57
CA ILE A 240 3.06 -26.62 -6.73
C ILE A 240 2.86 -28.08 -6.31
N PRO A 241 2.17 -28.89 -7.13
CA PRO A 241 1.82 -30.26 -6.77
C PRO A 241 3.05 -31.15 -6.60
N THR A 242 2.96 -32.10 -5.67
CA THR A 242 3.95 -33.16 -5.46
C THR A 242 3.60 -34.43 -6.22
N ASP A 243 2.31 -34.79 -6.28
CA ASP A 243 1.81 -35.86 -7.15
C ASP A 243 1.56 -35.32 -8.56
N LEU A 244 2.53 -35.55 -9.45
CA LEU A 244 2.47 -35.14 -10.85
C LEU A 244 1.54 -36.01 -11.71
N ALA A 245 1.01 -37.12 -11.18
CA ALA A 245 0.04 -37.96 -11.88
C ALA A 245 -1.40 -37.43 -11.76
N GLU A 246 -1.66 -36.51 -10.82
CA GLU A 246 -2.98 -35.91 -10.68
C GLU A 246 -3.40 -35.14 -11.93
N PRO A 247 -4.66 -35.27 -12.40
CA PRO A 247 -5.14 -34.56 -13.59
C PRO A 247 -5.01 -33.03 -13.50
N SER A 248 -5.12 -32.47 -12.29
CA SER A 248 -5.07 -31.02 -12.05
C SER A 248 -3.64 -30.48 -12.00
N ALA A 249 -2.62 -31.33 -11.83
CA ALA A 249 -1.24 -30.90 -11.58
C ALA A 249 -0.68 -30.04 -12.73
N ARG A 250 -0.98 -30.41 -13.98
CA ARG A 250 -0.55 -29.65 -15.17
C ARG A 250 -1.16 -28.24 -15.20
N GLU A 251 -2.45 -28.11 -14.89
CA GLU A 251 -3.14 -26.82 -14.88
C GLU A 251 -2.58 -25.91 -13.78
N GLN A 252 -2.37 -26.46 -12.58
CA GLN A 252 -1.76 -25.73 -11.46
C GLN A 252 -0.36 -25.19 -11.79
N LEU A 253 0.50 -26.00 -12.43
CA LEU A 253 1.83 -25.57 -12.87
C LEU A 253 1.76 -24.47 -13.95
N GLU A 254 0.87 -24.61 -14.93
CA GLU A 254 0.69 -23.61 -15.98
C GLU A 254 0.18 -22.28 -15.43
N ASP A 255 -0.78 -22.32 -14.49
CA ASP A 255 -1.32 -21.13 -13.86
C ASP A 255 -0.30 -20.43 -12.96
N THR A 256 0.49 -21.21 -12.21
CA THR A 256 1.63 -20.71 -11.44
C THR A 256 2.59 -19.93 -12.34
N VAL A 257 2.97 -20.49 -13.50
CA VAL A 257 3.87 -19.82 -14.45
C VAL A 257 3.24 -18.56 -15.05
N LYS A 258 1.95 -18.57 -15.39
CA LYS A 258 1.22 -17.37 -15.87
C LYS A 258 1.21 -16.26 -14.83
N LEU A 259 0.96 -16.60 -13.56
CA LEU A 259 0.90 -15.64 -12.45
C LEU A 259 2.29 -15.04 -12.19
N ILE A 260 3.35 -15.85 -12.16
CA ILE A 260 4.73 -15.36 -12.06
C ILE A 260 5.03 -14.38 -13.20
N ASN A 261 4.67 -14.73 -14.45
CA ASN A 261 4.89 -13.83 -15.59
C ASN A 261 4.09 -12.52 -15.48
N GLY A 262 2.84 -12.58 -15.02
CA GLY A 262 1.96 -11.44 -14.83
C GLY A 262 2.47 -10.43 -13.80
N THR A 263 3.16 -10.89 -12.76
CA THR A 263 3.73 -10.02 -11.71
C THR A 263 4.98 -9.25 -12.13
N LYS A 264 5.62 -9.66 -13.24
CA LYS A 264 6.88 -9.08 -13.76
C LYS A 264 8.05 -9.09 -12.76
N VAL A 265 8.02 -9.95 -11.75
CA VAL A 265 9.17 -10.15 -10.84
C VAL A 265 10.39 -10.67 -11.59
N ASN A 266 11.60 -10.31 -11.14
CA ASN A 266 12.82 -10.87 -11.69
C ASN A 266 13.38 -12.04 -10.86
N ILE A 267 13.00 -12.13 -9.58
CA ILE A 267 13.51 -13.13 -8.64
C ILE A 267 12.38 -14.09 -8.25
N VAL A 268 12.68 -15.39 -8.28
CA VAL A 268 11.78 -16.46 -7.85
C VAL A 268 12.51 -17.34 -6.84
N VAL A 269 11.98 -17.46 -5.63
CA VAL A 269 12.48 -18.39 -4.60
C VAL A 269 11.68 -19.68 -4.67
N LEU A 270 12.35 -20.83 -4.77
CA LEU A 270 11.72 -22.13 -4.97
C LEU A 270 12.11 -23.14 -3.89
N PHE A 271 11.20 -23.36 -2.94
CA PHE A 271 11.28 -24.35 -1.86
C PHE A 271 10.60 -25.65 -2.29
N ALA A 272 11.34 -26.54 -2.95
CA ALA A 272 10.77 -27.79 -3.45
C ALA A 272 11.82 -28.90 -3.54
N PHE A 273 11.37 -30.16 -3.50
CA PHE A 273 12.22 -31.28 -3.91
C PHE A 273 12.44 -31.30 -5.43
N SER A 274 13.41 -32.11 -5.86
CA SER A 274 13.89 -32.16 -7.24
C SER A 274 12.81 -32.43 -8.29
N LEU A 275 11.83 -33.31 -8.02
CA LEU A 275 10.75 -33.64 -8.97
C LEU A 275 9.74 -32.49 -9.18
N PRO A 276 9.10 -31.91 -8.14
CA PRO A 276 8.26 -30.74 -8.32
C PRO A 276 9.01 -29.54 -8.93
N ALA A 277 10.27 -29.33 -8.50
CA ALA A 277 11.12 -28.27 -9.05
C ALA A 277 11.36 -28.46 -10.56
N GLN A 278 11.72 -29.68 -10.97
CA GLN A 278 11.87 -30.03 -12.38
C GLN A 278 10.59 -29.72 -13.17
N ALA A 279 9.44 -30.18 -12.67
CA ALA A 279 8.15 -29.97 -13.34
C ALA A 279 7.85 -28.47 -13.55
N LEU A 280 8.04 -27.64 -12.52
CA LEU A 280 7.84 -26.19 -12.64
C LEU A 280 8.82 -25.55 -13.65
N LEU A 281 10.09 -25.95 -13.63
CA LEU A 281 11.10 -25.39 -14.54
C LEU A 281 10.87 -25.80 -15.99
N GLU A 282 10.47 -27.06 -16.26
CA GLU A 282 10.06 -27.52 -17.59
C GLU A 282 8.87 -26.72 -18.13
N HIS A 283 7.86 -26.49 -17.29
CA HIS A 283 6.68 -25.69 -17.65
C HIS A 283 7.07 -24.22 -17.88
N SER A 284 8.00 -23.69 -17.09
CA SER A 284 8.54 -22.34 -17.27
C SER A 284 9.21 -22.19 -18.64
N ILE A 285 10.03 -23.16 -19.06
CA ILE A 285 10.67 -23.16 -20.39
C ILE A 285 9.62 -23.27 -21.49
N ARG A 286 8.69 -24.23 -21.38
CA ARG A 286 7.64 -24.47 -22.37
C ARG A 286 6.77 -23.24 -22.62
N MET A 287 6.52 -22.46 -21.57
CA MET A 287 5.68 -21.24 -21.63
C MET A 287 6.50 -19.96 -21.86
N GLY A 288 7.81 -20.07 -22.08
CA GLY A 288 8.68 -18.93 -22.40
C GLY A 288 8.99 -18.01 -21.21
N LEU A 289 8.85 -18.49 -19.97
CA LEU A 289 9.28 -17.79 -18.76
C LEU A 289 10.80 -17.90 -18.62
N GLY A 290 11.52 -16.99 -19.29
CA GLY A 290 12.98 -16.92 -19.25
C GLY A 290 13.53 -15.70 -18.51
N LYS A 291 14.85 -15.66 -18.37
CA LYS A 291 15.63 -14.51 -17.85
C LYS A 291 15.25 -14.09 -16.42
N LYS A 292 14.91 -15.05 -15.56
CA LYS A 292 14.69 -14.83 -14.12
C LYS A 292 15.96 -15.18 -13.33
N VAL A 293 15.99 -14.81 -12.07
CA VAL A 293 16.93 -15.35 -11.08
C VAL A 293 16.15 -16.32 -10.21
N TRP A 294 16.52 -17.59 -10.27
CA TRP A 294 15.95 -18.65 -9.43
C TRP A 294 16.83 -18.84 -8.20
N ILE A 295 16.24 -18.75 -7.03
CA ILE A 295 16.88 -19.06 -5.75
C ILE A 295 16.42 -20.45 -5.32
N GLY A 296 17.32 -21.42 -5.41
CA GLY A 296 17.08 -22.82 -5.08
C GLY A 296 17.56 -23.24 -3.70
N THR A 297 17.07 -24.39 -3.27
CA THR A 297 17.40 -25.04 -2.00
C THR A 297 18.31 -26.25 -2.21
N GLU A 298 18.83 -26.81 -1.12
CA GLU A 298 19.73 -27.98 -1.16
C GLU A 298 19.06 -29.21 -1.80
N ALA A 299 17.74 -29.26 -1.78
CA ALA A 299 16.94 -30.37 -2.30
C ALA A 299 16.97 -30.51 -3.84
N TRP A 300 17.30 -29.46 -4.59
CA TRP A 300 17.31 -29.53 -6.07
C TRP A 300 18.50 -28.82 -6.74
N MET A 301 19.28 -28.02 -6.01
CA MET A 301 20.39 -27.24 -6.59
C MET A 301 21.48 -28.08 -7.26
N LEU A 302 21.69 -29.32 -6.81
CA LEU A 302 22.66 -30.27 -7.38
C LEU A 302 21.98 -31.46 -8.07
N SER A 303 20.68 -31.34 -8.38
CA SER A 303 19.93 -32.46 -8.93
C SER A 303 20.17 -32.64 -10.43
N ASP A 304 20.61 -33.83 -10.82
CA ASP A 304 20.86 -34.17 -12.23
C ASP A 304 19.59 -34.11 -13.08
N ILE A 305 18.42 -34.49 -12.54
CA ILE A 305 17.15 -34.42 -13.27
C ILE A 305 16.76 -32.98 -13.61
N THR A 306 17.10 -32.04 -12.73
CA THR A 306 16.84 -30.61 -12.96
C THR A 306 17.88 -29.99 -13.89
N ALA A 307 19.17 -30.34 -13.71
CA ALA A 307 20.25 -29.86 -14.56
C ALA A 307 20.17 -30.38 -16.01
N SER A 308 19.58 -31.56 -16.21
CA SER A 308 19.45 -32.22 -17.52
C SER A 308 18.22 -31.79 -18.32
N ILE A 309 17.41 -30.86 -17.80
CA ILE A 309 16.23 -30.34 -18.51
C ILE A 309 16.67 -29.73 -19.86
N PRO A 310 16.04 -30.10 -20.99
CA PRO A 310 16.37 -29.50 -22.28
C PRO A 310 16.21 -27.98 -22.27
N ASN A 311 17.23 -27.26 -22.74
CA ASN A 311 17.27 -25.80 -22.77
C ASN A 311 17.15 -25.12 -21.39
N ILE A 312 17.54 -25.78 -20.31
CA ILE A 312 17.45 -25.22 -18.95
C ILE A 312 18.10 -23.85 -18.79
N GLN A 313 19.19 -23.56 -19.50
CA GLN A 313 19.85 -22.24 -19.51
C GLN A 313 18.94 -21.06 -19.90
N SER A 314 17.79 -21.32 -20.55
CA SER A 314 16.83 -20.29 -20.95
C SER A 314 16.05 -19.68 -19.79
N ILE A 315 15.96 -20.37 -18.63
CA ILE A 315 15.22 -19.87 -17.45
C ILE A 315 15.91 -18.66 -16.81
N GLY A 316 17.21 -18.46 -17.07
CA GLY A 316 18.00 -17.34 -16.59
C GLY A 316 19.16 -17.76 -15.68
N THR A 317 19.28 -17.10 -14.53
CA THR A 317 20.36 -17.31 -13.54
C THR A 317 19.85 -18.23 -12.43
N VAL A 318 20.62 -19.22 -12.01
CA VAL A 318 20.28 -20.08 -10.85
C VAL A 318 21.34 -19.88 -9.77
N LEU A 319 20.89 -19.46 -8.61
CA LEU A 319 21.65 -19.34 -7.36
C LEU A 319 20.95 -20.19 -6.31
N GLY A 320 21.68 -20.73 -5.34
CA GLY A 320 21.02 -21.44 -4.26
C GLY A 320 21.97 -22.05 -3.28
N PHE A 321 21.41 -22.58 -2.20
CA PHE A 321 22.18 -23.07 -1.08
C PHE A 321 22.32 -24.59 -1.14
N VAL A 322 23.49 -25.10 -0.78
CA VAL A 322 23.75 -26.52 -0.57
C VAL A 322 24.38 -26.70 0.80
N MET A 323 24.06 -27.79 1.50
CA MET A 323 24.64 -28.06 2.82
C MET A 323 26.16 -28.20 2.71
N LYS A 324 26.90 -27.72 3.73
CA LYS A 324 28.34 -27.98 3.84
C LYS A 324 28.58 -29.45 4.18
N THR A 325 28.80 -30.25 3.15
CA THR A 325 29.16 -31.67 3.27
C THR A 325 30.45 -32.00 2.52
N ASP A 326 31.15 -33.01 3.02
CA ASP A 326 32.40 -33.56 2.53
C ASP A 326 32.22 -35.03 2.14
N THR A 327 33.07 -35.49 1.24
CA THR A 327 33.07 -36.88 0.79
C THR A 327 33.57 -37.80 1.89
N ILE A 328 32.92 -38.95 2.07
CA ILE A 328 33.32 -39.92 3.08
C ILE A 328 34.46 -40.78 2.52
N PRO A 329 35.69 -40.70 3.09
CA PRO A 329 36.83 -41.44 2.57
C PRO A 329 36.61 -42.95 2.62
N GLY A 330 36.93 -43.64 1.53
CA GLY A 330 36.84 -45.09 1.43
C GLY A 330 35.43 -45.65 1.14
N PHE A 331 34.37 -44.83 1.19
CA PHE A 331 33.00 -45.30 0.96
C PHE A 331 32.82 -45.92 -0.45
N GLN A 332 33.29 -45.24 -1.49
CA GLN A 332 33.19 -45.74 -2.87
C GLN A 332 33.89 -47.09 -3.05
N LYS A 333 35.08 -47.25 -2.45
CA LYS A 333 35.82 -48.52 -2.46
C LYS A 333 35.06 -49.61 -1.71
N TYR A 334 34.52 -49.29 -0.53
CA TYR A 334 33.73 -50.22 0.26
C TYR A 334 32.51 -50.74 -0.51
N VAL A 335 31.79 -49.86 -1.22
CA VAL A 335 30.65 -50.27 -2.04
C VAL A 335 31.11 -51.17 -3.19
N ALA A 336 32.23 -50.85 -3.86
CA ALA A 336 32.78 -51.73 -4.90
C ALA A 336 33.12 -53.14 -4.37
N ASP A 337 33.81 -53.21 -3.23
CA ASP A 337 34.21 -54.45 -2.58
C ASP A 337 32.97 -55.26 -2.13
N LEU A 338 31.93 -54.57 -1.66
CA LEU A 338 30.66 -55.19 -1.31
C LEU A 338 29.94 -55.79 -2.52
N PHE A 339 29.82 -55.06 -3.63
CA PHE A 339 29.18 -55.57 -4.84
C PHE A 339 29.92 -56.81 -5.38
N ALA A 340 31.25 -56.81 -5.33
CA ALA A 340 32.04 -58.00 -5.67
C ALA A 340 31.83 -59.18 -4.70
N SER A 341 31.52 -58.90 -3.43
CA SER A 341 31.24 -59.93 -2.42
C SER A 341 29.83 -60.51 -2.56
N VAL A 342 28.85 -59.70 -2.98
CA VAL A 342 27.45 -60.10 -3.22
C VAL A 342 27.32 -61.08 -4.39
N GLU A 343 28.29 -61.13 -5.30
CA GLU A 343 28.38 -62.15 -6.35
C GLU A 343 28.82 -63.53 -5.81
N GLN A 344 29.34 -63.61 -4.58
CA GLN A 344 29.81 -64.85 -3.96
C GLN A 344 28.70 -65.48 -3.10
N GLU A 345 28.28 -66.68 -3.46
CA GLU A 345 27.16 -67.37 -2.78
C GLU A 345 27.41 -67.61 -1.28
N GLU A 346 28.67 -67.88 -0.89
CA GLU A 346 29.08 -68.07 0.52
C GLU A 346 28.81 -66.83 1.37
N PHE A 347 29.04 -65.64 0.84
CA PHE A 347 28.81 -64.37 1.52
C PHE A 347 27.31 -64.11 1.80
N CYS A 348 26.46 -64.58 0.88
CA CYS A 348 25.01 -64.38 0.94
C CYS A 348 24.31 -65.40 1.85
N GLN A 349 24.91 -66.56 2.07
CA GLN A 349 24.26 -67.68 2.75
C GLN A 349 23.93 -67.36 4.22
N GLU A 350 24.87 -66.80 4.99
CA GLU A 350 24.68 -66.49 6.41
C GLU A 350 23.54 -65.48 6.62
N SER A 351 23.51 -64.43 5.79
CA SER A 351 22.48 -63.39 5.86
C SER A 351 21.10 -63.95 5.50
N ARG A 352 21.01 -64.80 4.47
CA ARG A 352 19.77 -65.48 4.08
C ARG A 352 19.24 -66.41 5.18
N GLU A 353 20.11 -67.19 5.81
CA GLU A 353 19.72 -68.08 6.92
C GLU A 353 19.21 -67.29 8.12
N PHE A 354 19.85 -66.17 8.44
CA PHE A 354 19.39 -65.29 9.52
C PHE A 354 18.03 -64.66 9.21
N SER A 355 17.85 -64.10 8.02
CA SER A 355 16.56 -63.52 7.60
C SER A 355 15.44 -64.57 7.61
N ARG A 356 15.69 -65.81 7.16
CA ARG A 356 14.69 -66.89 7.21
C ARG A 356 14.25 -67.23 8.64
N ARG A 357 15.15 -67.22 9.62
CA ARG A 357 14.81 -67.49 11.03
C ARG A 357 13.88 -66.43 11.63
N MET A 358 13.96 -65.19 11.15
CA MET A 358 13.11 -64.08 11.59
C MET A 358 11.81 -63.96 10.78
N ASN A 359 11.79 -64.47 9.54
CA ASN A 359 10.71 -64.27 8.56
C ASN A 359 9.56 -65.30 8.63
N ALA A 360 9.43 -66.11 9.68
CA ALA A 360 8.27 -66.99 9.77
C ALA A 360 6.93 -66.20 9.91
N GLU A 361 6.95 -64.94 10.37
CA GLU A 361 5.73 -64.13 10.61
C GLU A 361 5.89 -62.59 10.45
N VAL A 362 6.98 -62.04 9.89
CA VAL A 362 7.26 -60.57 9.99
C VAL A 362 7.65 -59.90 8.66
N LEU A 363 6.90 -58.83 8.31
CA LEU A 363 7.09 -57.77 7.29
C LEU A 363 8.02 -58.04 6.08
N ASP A 364 7.43 -58.07 4.88
CA ASP A 364 8.13 -58.10 3.59
C ASP A 364 8.30 -56.69 2.97
N THR A 365 8.86 -55.76 3.75
CA THR A 365 9.06 -54.35 3.33
C THR A 365 10.54 -54.00 3.16
N ARG A 366 11.39 -54.99 2.85
CA ARG A 366 12.81 -54.76 2.49
C ARG A 366 12.92 -54.53 0.98
N CYS A 367 14.01 -53.90 0.54
CA CYS A 367 14.21 -53.59 -0.87
C CYS A 367 14.47 -54.84 -1.73
N GLN A 368 13.42 -55.49 -2.22
CA GLN A 368 13.55 -56.63 -3.14
C GLN A 368 14.15 -56.20 -4.49
N GLN A 369 13.83 -55.00 -4.97
CA GLN A 369 14.37 -54.48 -6.24
C GLN A 369 15.87 -54.17 -6.20
N CYS A 370 16.44 -54.00 -5.00
CA CYS A 370 17.87 -53.70 -4.86
C CYS A 370 18.74 -54.83 -5.39
N ASP A 371 18.24 -56.05 -5.40
CA ASP A 371 18.96 -57.21 -5.93
C ASP A 371 19.18 -57.20 -7.45
N HIS A 372 18.51 -56.29 -8.16
CA HIS A 372 18.68 -56.09 -9.60
C HIS A 372 19.57 -54.89 -9.94
N VAL A 373 20.09 -54.19 -8.92
CA VAL A 373 20.97 -53.03 -9.10
C VAL A 373 22.39 -53.50 -9.34
N THR A 374 23.07 -52.90 -10.31
CA THR A 374 24.49 -53.11 -10.58
C THR A 374 25.33 -51.98 -10.01
N LEU A 375 26.64 -52.21 -9.83
CA LEU A 375 27.56 -51.17 -9.40
C LEU A 375 27.55 -49.97 -10.36
N GLY A 376 27.41 -50.22 -11.66
CA GLY A 376 27.36 -49.19 -12.69
C GLY A 376 26.19 -48.21 -12.53
N ASP A 377 25.05 -48.68 -12.02
CA ASP A 377 23.85 -47.86 -11.82
C ASP A 377 24.04 -46.80 -10.73
N ILE A 378 24.86 -47.10 -9.71
CA ILE A 378 25.07 -46.22 -8.55
C ILE A 378 26.43 -45.54 -8.53
N TRP A 379 27.42 -46.03 -9.29
CA TRP A 379 28.80 -45.55 -9.27
C TRP A 379 28.98 -44.02 -9.34
N PRO A 380 28.29 -43.30 -10.25
CA PRO A 380 28.44 -41.84 -10.36
C PRO A 380 27.99 -41.11 -9.08
N MET A 381 27.00 -41.65 -8.38
CA MET A 381 26.40 -41.05 -7.19
C MET A 381 27.23 -41.31 -5.92
N LEU A 382 28.09 -42.34 -5.91
CA LEU A 382 28.96 -42.68 -4.76
C LEU A 382 30.04 -41.63 -4.46
N GLY A 383 30.40 -40.80 -5.44
CA GLY A 383 31.38 -39.73 -5.30
C GLY A 383 30.82 -38.43 -4.71
N ILE A 384 29.50 -38.34 -4.52
CA ILE A 384 28.81 -37.14 -4.01
C ILE A 384 28.69 -37.23 -2.49
N SER A 385 28.79 -36.09 -1.79
CA SER A 385 28.73 -35.97 -0.33
C SER A 385 27.34 -36.25 0.31
N VAL A 386 26.47 -37.04 -0.34
CA VAL A 386 25.10 -37.35 0.13
C VAL A 386 25.04 -38.31 1.32
N VAL A 387 26.14 -39.03 1.59
CA VAL A 387 26.21 -40.06 2.64
C VAL A 387 26.64 -39.51 3.99
N GLN A 388 27.30 -38.36 4.04
CA GLN A 388 27.82 -37.81 5.29
C GLN A 388 26.74 -37.62 6.36
N PRO A 389 25.54 -37.08 6.08
CA PRO A 389 24.51 -36.96 7.11
C PRO A 389 24.15 -38.31 7.76
N VAL A 390 23.99 -39.37 6.96
CA VAL A 390 23.73 -40.73 7.49
C VAL A 390 24.91 -41.22 8.33
N HIS A 391 26.14 -41.01 7.85
CA HIS A 391 27.36 -41.41 8.54
C HIS A 391 27.49 -40.73 9.91
N VAL A 392 27.28 -39.41 9.95
CA VAL A 392 27.25 -38.61 11.18
C VAL A 392 26.14 -39.07 12.12
N ALA A 393 24.97 -39.44 11.59
CA ALA A 393 23.84 -39.91 12.39
C ALA A 393 24.19 -41.20 13.15
N VAL A 394 24.78 -42.17 12.46
CA VAL A 394 25.23 -43.44 13.08
C VAL A 394 26.31 -43.18 14.14
N TYR A 395 27.32 -42.37 13.82
CA TYR A 395 28.39 -42.05 14.76
C TYR A 395 27.87 -41.32 16.00
N SER A 396 26.87 -40.45 15.86
CA SER A 396 26.26 -39.74 16.99
C SER A 396 25.67 -40.72 18.02
N VAL A 397 24.96 -41.75 17.55
CA VAL A 397 24.40 -42.81 18.39
C VAL A 397 25.52 -43.68 19.00
N ALA A 398 26.54 -44.02 18.21
CA ALA A 398 27.64 -44.85 18.67
C ALA A 398 28.47 -44.18 19.78
N HIS A 399 28.72 -42.86 19.66
CA HIS A 399 29.38 -42.08 20.70
C HIS A 399 28.52 -41.96 21.96
N ALA A 400 27.21 -41.74 21.82
CA ALA A 400 26.29 -41.73 22.95
C ALA A 400 26.25 -43.10 23.67
N LEU A 401 26.22 -44.20 22.92
CA LEU A 401 26.27 -45.55 23.45
C LEU A 401 27.60 -45.84 24.16
N HIS A 402 28.72 -45.43 23.57
CA HIS A 402 30.04 -45.59 24.18
C HIS A 402 30.12 -44.94 25.56
N ARG A 403 29.49 -43.78 25.71
CA ARG A 403 29.39 -43.07 26.99
C ARG A 403 28.40 -43.72 27.93
N ALA A 404 27.23 -44.14 27.45
CA ALA A 404 26.22 -44.85 28.25
C ALA A 404 26.74 -46.16 28.83
N LEU A 405 27.59 -46.87 28.11
CA LEU A 405 28.28 -48.08 28.58
C LEU A 405 29.44 -47.78 29.53
N GLY A 406 29.89 -46.53 29.67
CA GLY A 406 31.08 -46.21 30.45
C GLY A 406 32.34 -46.88 29.90
N CYS A 407 32.47 -46.95 28.57
CA CYS A 407 33.61 -47.57 27.92
C CYS A 407 34.94 -46.89 28.29
N ILE A 408 35.98 -47.72 28.44
CA ILE A 408 37.36 -47.30 28.65
C ILE A 408 38.19 -47.62 27.40
N PRO A 409 39.38 -47.00 27.23
CA PRO A 409 40.25 -47.35 26.11
C PRO A 409 40.52 -48.87 26.11
N LYS A 410 40.12 -49.55 25.03
CA LYS A 410 40.22 -51.00 24.76
C LYS A 410 39.11 -51.92 25.29
N ALA A 411 38.15 -51.45 26.09
CA ALA A 411 37.05 -52.32 26.55
C ALA A 411 35.76 -51.56 26.86
N CYS A 412 34.63 -52.13 26.43
CA CYS A 412 33.29 -51.71 26.78
C CYS A 412 32.55 -52.83 27.53
N PRO A 413 31.85 -52.53 28.64
CA PRO A 413 31.05 -53.53 29.33
C PRO A 413 29.78 -53.85 28.52
N LYS A 414 29.43 -55.14 28.43
CA LYS A 414 28.19 -55.60 27.79
C LYS A 414 27.01 -55.53 28.78
N THR A 415 26.62 -54.31 29.14
CA THR A 415 25.49 -54.07 30.05
C THR A 415 24.23 -53.62 29.30
N PRO A 416 23.02 -53.94 29.79
CA PRO A 416 21.79 -53.47 29.16
C PRO A 416 21.69 -51.94 29.22
N VAL A 417 21.49 -51.31 28.06
CA VAL A 417 21.27 -49.86 27.91
C VAL A 417 19.84 -49.63 27.43
N ARG A 418 19.14 -48.70 28.06
CA ARG A 418 17.79 -48.27 27.66
C ARG A 418 17.92 -47.11 26.69
N SER A 419 17.06 -47.05 25.67
CA SER A 419 17.15 -46.07 24.59
C SER A 419 17.18 -44.63 25.10
N TRP A 420 16.39 -44.31 26.14
CA TRP A 420 16.34 -42.97 26.72
C TRP A 420 17.65 -42.51 27.37
N GLN A 421 18.53 -43.42 27.79
CA GLN A 421 19.82 -43.08 28.39
C GLN A 421 20.77 -42.44 27.37
N LEU A 422 20.60 -42.77 26.07
CA LEU A 422 21.39 -42.19 24.99
C LEU A 422 21.10 -40.69 24.84
N LEU A 423 19.85 -40.27 25.04
CA LEU A 423 19.40 -38.87 24.88
C LEU A 423 20.23 -37.90 25.73
N HIS A 424 20.56 -38.30 26.96
CA HIS A 424 21.39 -37.48 27.85
C HIS A 424 22.75 -37.16 27.22
N PHE A 425 23.43 -38.16 26.64
CA PHE A 425 24.74 -37.99 26.04
C PHE A 425 24.69 -37.27 24.70
N MET A 426 23.64 -37.52 23.89
CA MET A 426 23.42 -36.80 22.64
C MET A 426 23.22 -35.29 22.90
N ASN A 427 22.55 -34.90 23.98
CA ASN A 427 22.32 -33.50 24.31
C ASN A 427 23.54 -32.77 24.91
N THR A 428 24.47 -33.50 25.52
CA THR A 428 25.52 -32.89 26.36
C THR A 428 26.91 -32.93 25.75
N LEU A 429 27.21 -33.91 24.89
CA LEU A 429 28.57 -34.17 24.43
C LEU A 429 28.75 -33.89 22.93
N PRO A 430 29.85 -33.21 22.55
CA PRO A 430 30.27 -33.21 21.16
C PRO A 430 30.78 -34.60 20.76
N PHE A 431 30.73 -34.90 19.47
CA PHE A 431 31.20 -36.17 18.91
C PHE A 431 32.00 -35.93 17.63
N GLU A 432 33.00 -36.77 17.40
CA GLU A 432 33.88 -36.64 16.23
C GLU A 432 33.61 -37.69 15.18
N VAL A 433 33.64 -37.26 13.92
CA VAL A 433 33.52 -38.09 12.72
C VAL A 433 34.59 -37.65 11.73
N ASN A 434 35.51 -38.55 11.37
CA ASN A 434 36.61 -38.27 10.44
C ASN A 434 37.42 -36.98 10.74
N GLY A 435 37.62 -36.67 12.03
CA GLY A 435 38.35 -35.48 12.48
C GLY A 435 37.55 -34.17 12.52
N GLN A 436 36.26 -34.21 12.19
CA GLN A 436 35.33 -33.10 12.36
C GLN A 436 34.49 -33.28 13.63
N SER A 437 34.38 -32.22 14.43
CA SER A 437 33.57 -32.21 15.65
C SER A 437 32.15 -31.71 15.34
N PHE A 438 31.16 -32.50 15.74
CA PHE A 438 29.74 -32.18 15.66
C PHE A 438 29.14 -32.06 17.05
N ARG A 439 28.04 -31.31 17.16
CA ARG A 439 27.26 -31.17 18.39
C ARG A 439 25.81 -30.87 18.02
N PHE A 440 24.87 -31.49 18.74
CA PHE A 440 23.46 -31.13 18.65
C PHE A 440 23.19 -29.85 19.44
N ASP A 441 22.48 -28.91 18.82
CA ASP A 441 22.04 -27.68 19.47
C ASP A 441 20.73 -27.87 20.26
N GLN A 442 20.14 -26.77 20.72
CA GLN A 442 18.88 -26.79 21.48
C GLN A 442 17.68 -27.27 20.65
N SER A 443 17.77 -27.25 19.32
CA SER A 443 16.76 -27.78 18.40
C SER A 443 16.99 -29.26 18.06
N HIS A 444 17.95 -29.91 18.72
CA HIS A 444 18.42 -31.27 18.42
C HIS A 444 18.94 -31.45 16.99
N GLY A 445 19.37 -30.35 16.33
CA GLY A 445 19.97 -30.37 15.00
C GLY A 445 21.48 -30.16 15.03
N THR A 446 22.17 -30.61 13.99
CA THR A 446 23.52 -30.11 13.67
C THR A 446 23.40 -29.00 12.63
N ASN A 447 24.22 -27.96 12.76
CA ASN A 447 24.25 -26.86 11.78
C ASN A 447 25.66 -26.68 11.21
N PRO A 448 26.05 -27.49 10.20
CA PRO A 448 27.32 -27.29 9.48
C PRO A 448 27.34 -26.03 8.60
N GLY A 449 26.21 -25.33 8.39
CA GLY A 449 26.10 -24.20 7.48
C GLY A 449 25.88 -24.59 6.02
N TYR A 450 25.83 -23.59 5.14
CA TYR A 450 25.53 -23.73 3.71
C TYR A 450 26.62 -23.08 2.83
N ARG A 451 26.79 -23.59 1.61
CA ARG A 451 27.53 -22.92 0.52
C ARG A 451 26.54 -22.34 -0.47
N LEU A 452 26.78 -21.12 -0.93
CA LEU A 452 26.04 -20.50 -2.02
C LEU A 452 26.65 -20.95 -3.35
N ILE A 453 25.86 -21.66 -4.16
CA ILE A 453 26.26 -22.19 -5.46
C ILE A 453 25.63 -21.35 -6.57
N PHE A 454 26.43 -21.05 -7.58
CA PHE A 454 26.02 -20.46 -8.85
C PHE A 454 26.13 -21.49 -9.98
N TRP A 455 25.07 -21.64 -10.77
CA TRP A 455 25.10 -22.43 -12.00
C TRP A 455 25.81 -21.66 -13.12
N SER A 456 27.08 -22.00 -13.34
CA SER A 456 27.92 -21.40 -14.38
C SER A 456 27.94 -22.26 -15.63
N TRP A 457 27.63 -21.66 -16.77
CA TRP A 457 27.63 -22.31 -18.07
C TRP A 457 28.92 -21.99 -18.84
N ARG A 458 29.69 -23.01 -19.22
CA ARG A 458 30.88 -22.86 -20.07
C ARG A 458 30.78 -23.84 -21.23
N ASN A 459 30.80 -23.35 -22.47
CA ASN A 459 30.68 -24.17 -23.69
C ASN A 459 29.52 -25.17 -23.61
N SER A 460 28.34 -24.71 -23.18
CA SER A 460 27.14 -25.54 -22.96
C SER A 460 27.25 -26.63 -21.89
N THR A 461 28.31 -26.62 -21.08
CA THR A 461 28.48 -27.52 -19.94
C THR A 461 28.18 -26.77 -18.64
N LEU A 462 27.34 -27.36 -17.78
CA LEU A 462 27.02 -26.81 -16.45
C LEU A 462 28.15 -27.10 -15.46
N THR A 463 28.53 -26.09 -14.69
CA THR A 463 29.48 -26.18 -13.59
C THR A 463 28.88 -25.52 -12.35
N TYR A 464 28.91 -26.23 -11.22
CA TYR A 464 28.45 -25.71 -9.93
C TYR A 464 29.59 -24.93 -9.27
N LEU A 465 29.54 -23.60 -9.30
CA LEU A 465 30.59 -22.76 -8.72
C LEU A 465 30.20 -22.29 -7.31
N PRO A 466 31.01 -22.58 -6.27
CA PRO A 466 30.81 -21.99 -4.95
C PRO A 466 31.22 -20.50 -5.01
N VAL A 467 30.27 -19.62 -4.70
CA VAL A 467 30.44 -18.15 -4.77
C VAL A 467 30.21 -17.48 -3.41
N GLY A 468 29.91 -18.24 -2.37
CA GLY A 468 29.73 -17.73 -1.02
C GLY A 468 29.51 -18.83 0.01
N ASP A 469 29.51 -18.41 1.27
CA ASP A 469 29.35 -19.29 2.43
C ASP A 469 28.44 -18.65 3.47
N TYR A 470 27.61 -19.47 4.10
CA TYR A 470 26.71 -19.10 5.19
C TYR A 470 26.91 -19.99 6.40
N GLU A 471 27.09 -19.37 7.56
CA GLU A 471 27.08 -20.03 8.87
C GLU A 471 26.22 -19.19 9.83
N GLN A 472 26.74 -18.04 10.26
CA GLN A 472 26.01 -17.01 11.03
C GLN A 472 25.85 -15.70 10.25
N SER A 473 26.68 -15.50 9.24
CA SER A 473 26.63 -14.37 8.33
C SER A 473 26.88 -14.86 6.91
N LEU A 474 26.27 -14.21 5.93
CA LEU A 474 26.42 -14.56 4.52
C LEU A 474 27.57 -13.76 3.90
N ASN A 475 28.61 -14.45 3.43
CA ASN A 475 29.70 -13.87 2.66
C ASN A 475 29.56 -14.25 1.19
N ILE A 476 29.58 -13.27 0.28
CA ILE A 476 29.35 -13.48 -1.16
C ILE A 476 30.48 -12.82 -1.96
N ASN A 477 31.03 -13.56 -2.89
CA ASN A 477 31.93 -13.03 -3.91
C ASN A 477 31.16 -12.68 -5.18
N THR A 478 30.56 -11.49 -5.19
CA THR A 478 29.71 -11.02 -6.30
C THR A 478 30.43 -10.92 -7.64
N SER A 479 31.76 -10.79 -7.64
CA SER A 479 32.57 -10.72 -8.88
C SER A 479 32.56 -12.01 -9.70
N GLN A 480 32.21 -13.15 -9.09
CA GLN A 480 32.16 -14.46 -9.74
C GLN A 480 30.77 -14.79 -10.30
N ILE A 481 29.74 -14.00 -9.96
CA ILE A 481 28.36 -14.25 -10.37
C ILE A 481 28.09 -13.51 -11.68
N GLN A 482 27.69 -14.25 -12.70
CA GLN A 482 27.33 -13.70 -14.02
C GLN A 482 25.83 -13.81 -14.21
N PHE A 483 25.13 -12.68 -14.14
CA PHE A 483 23.69 -12.65 -14.30
C PHE A 483 23.29 -12.70 -15.78
N HIS A 484 22.13 -13.31 -16.06
CA HIS A 484 21.54 -13.42 -17.40
C HIS A 484 20.85 -12.10 -17.83
N THR A 485 21.54 -10.98 -17.64
CA THR A 485 21.16 -9.61 -18.01
C THR A 485 22.11 -9.07 -19.09
N ALA A 486 21.69 -8.02 -19.81
CA ALA A 486 22.49 -7.47 -20.91
C ALA A 486 23.85 -6.90 -20.46
N ASP A 487 23.92 -6.38 -19.23
CA ASP A 487 25.10 -5.81 -18.60
C ASP A 487 25.81 -6.78 -17.64
N GLN A 488 25.33 -8.03 -17.55
CA GLN A 488 25.81 -9.08 -16.64
C GLN A 488 25.76 -8.73 -15.15
N LYS A 489 25.00 -7.69 -14.77
CA LYS A 489 24.79 -7.29 -13.37
C LYS A 489 23.48 -7.83 -12.83
N GLY A 490 23.39 -7.91 -11.50
CA GLY A 490 22.16 -8.34 -10.81
C GLY A 490 20.96 -7.51 -11.27
N PRO A 491 19.83 -8.15 -11.66
CA PRO A 491 18.65 -7.40 -12.07
C PRO A 491 18.11 -6.60 -10.90
N THR A 492 17.53 -5.43 -11.16
CA THR A 492 16.76 -4.73 -10.14
C THR A 492 15.41 -5.42 -9.97
N SER A 493 15.03 -5.73 -8.74
CA SER A 493 13.70 -6.29 -8.42
C SER A 493 13.14 -5.49 -7.25
N GLU A 494 12.71 -4.28 -7.57
CA GLU A 494 12.19 -3.31 -6.61
C GLU A 494 10.70 -3.05 -6.86
N CYS A 495 9.88 -3.07 -5.81
CA CYS A 495 8.47 -2.69 -5.92
C CYS A 495 8.31 -1.16 -5.99
N PHE A 496 9.28 -0.42 -5.43
CA PHE A 496 9.15 1.02 -5.22
C PHE A 496 9.42 1.83 -6.49
N ARG A 497 8.58 2.83 -6.75
CA ARG A 497 8.98 4.00 -7.54
C ARG A 497 9.59 5.02 -6.60
N HIS A 498 10.76 5.56 -6.93
CA HIS A 498 11.29 6.73 -6.22
C HIS A 498 10.32 7.90 -6.41
N CYS A 499 9.62 8.30 -5.34
CA CYS A 499 8.68 9.41 -5.40
C CYS A 499 9.42 10.73 -5.58
N GLN A 500 8.88 11.57 -6.45
CA GLN A 500 9.45 12.88 -6.72
C GLN A 500 9.10 13.85 -5.58
N PRO A 501 9.88 14.92 -5.37
CA PRO A 501 9.51 15.97 -4.42
C PRO A 501 8.10 16.51 -4.70
N GLY A 502 7.29 16.66 -3.65
CA GLY A 502 5.88 17.06 -3.76
C GLY A 502 4.90 15.88 -3.91
N GLN A 503 5.39 14.64 -3.88
CA GLN A 503 4.59 13.42 -3.88
C GLN A 503 4.75 12.67 -2.55
N PHE A 504 3.67 12.02 -2.08
CA PHE A 504 3.69 11.16 -0.90
C PHE A 504 3.46 9.69 -1.28
N ARG A 505 3.89 8.79 -0.40
CA ARG A 505 3.79 7.34 -0.60
C ARG A 505 2.38 6.87 -0.21
N ARG A 506 1.64 6.33 -1.17
CA ARG A 506 0.34 5.71 -0.95
C ARG A 506 0.46 4.19 -1.07
N ILE A 507 0.35 3.50 0.06
CA ILE A 507 0.44 2.02 0.10
C ILE A 507 -0.68 1.41 -0.75
N LYS A 508 -0.34 0.40 -1.56
CA LYS A 508 -1.28 -0.32 -2.42
C LYS A 508 -1.41 -1.78 -1.95
N GLY A 509 -2.63 -2.20 -1.65
CA GLY A 509 -2.93 -3.57 -1.25
C GLY A 509 -2.53 -3.88 0.19
N PHE A 510 -2.33 -5.17 0.48
CA PHE A 510 -2.04 -5.68 1.84
C PHE A 510 -0.56 -5.62 2.21
N HIS A 511 0.36 -5.57 1.24
CA HIS A 511 1.80 -5.56 1.50
C HIS A 511 2.33 -4.14 1.74
N LEU A 512 2.84 -3.89 2.95
CA LEU A 512 3.32 -2.58 3.42
C LEU A 512 4.46 -1.97 2.58
N CYS A 513 5.19 -2.78 1.82
CA CYS A 513 6.36 -2.39 1.04
C CYS A 513 6.07 -2.11 -0.45
N CYS A 514 4.82 -1.92 -0.86
CA CYS A 514 4.50 -1.42 -2.20
C CYS A 514 3.65 -0.14 -2.09
N TYR A 515 4.16 0.95 -2.67
CA TYR A 515 3.47 2.24 -2.68
C TYR A 515 3.46 2.89 -4.06
N ASP A 516 2.35 3.56 -4.37
CA ASP A 516 2.23 4.48 -5.48
C ASP A 516 2.60 5.90 -5.02
N CYS A 517 3.31 6.62 -5.87
CA CYS A 517 3.61 8.03 -5.63
C CYS A 517 2.41 8.87 -6.07
N THR A 518 1.77 9.53 -5.12
CA THR A 518 0.61 10.41 -5.38
C THR A 518 1.01 11.85 -5.14
N ASP A 519 0.61 12.77 -6.04
CA ASP A 519 0.85 14.20 -5.87
C ASP A 519 0.12 14.72 -4.62
N CYS A 520 0.76 15.60 -3.86
CA CYS A 520 0.07 16.32 -2.79
C CYS A 520 -1.07 17.17 -3.39
N PRO A 521 -2.29 17.12 -2.82
CA PRO A 521 -3.42 17.91 -3.29
C PRO A 521 -3.21 19.41 -3.07
N GLU A 522 -4.02 20.24 -3.71
CA GLU A 522 -4.01 21.70 -3.52
C GLU A 522 -4.17 22.08 -2.04
N ASN A 523 -3.58 23.22 -1.66
CA ASN A 523 -3.53 23.71 -0.29
C ASN A 523 -2.78 22.79 0.70
N THR A 524 -2.01 21.82 0.20
CA THR A 524 -1.12 20.98 1.00
C THR A 524 0.30 20.93 0.41
N PHE A 525 1.26 20.55 1.23
CA PHE A 525 2.66 20.40 0.82
C PHE A 525 3.31 19.16 1.41
N TRP A 526 4.32 18.66 0.71
CA TRP A 526 5.14 17.54 1.14
C TRP A 526 6.25 17.98 2.11
N ASN A 527 6.35 17.33 3.28
CA ASN A 527 7.35 17.60 4.32
C ASN A 527 8.33 16.42 4.39
N SER A 528 9.64 16.68 4.42
CA SER A 528 10.67 15.63 4.40
C SER A 528 10.67 14.73 5.64
N LYS A 529 10.02 15.15 6.74
CA LYS A 529 9.89 14.37 7.97
C LYS A 529 8.75 13.34 7.95
N ASP A 530 7.73 13.52 7.10
CA ASP A 530 6.55 12.64 7.03
C ASP A 530 6.34 12.14 5.59
N SER A 531 6.69 10.87 5.35
CA SER A 531 6.66 10.29 3.99
C SER A 531 5.29 9.75 3.55
N SER A 532 4.34 9.62 4.48
CA SER A 532 3.05 8.95 4.28
C SER A 532 1.86 9.88 4.04
N SER A 533 2.00 11.20 4.28
CA SER A 533 0.90 12.16 4.10
C SER A 533 1.39 13.58 3.82
N CYS A 534 0.52 14.41 3.23
CA CYS A 534 0.79 15.83 2.98
C CYS A 534 0.23 16.70 4.11
N SER A 535 0.94 17.78 4.44
CA SER A 535 0.53 18.72 5.49
C SER A 535 -0.25 19.90 4.91
N PRO A 536 -1.29 20.42 5.59
CA PRO A 536 -2.05 21.58 5.12
C PRO A 536 -1.26 22.89 5.23
N CYS A 537 -1.50 23.84 4.33
CA CYS A 537 -0.90 25.17 4.38
C CYS A 537 -1.57 26.07 5.44
N PRO A 538 -0.81 27.00 6.07
CA PRO A 538 -1.37 28.05 6.92
C PRO A 538 -2.36 28.95 6.15
N GLN A 539 -3.32 29.57 6.86
CA GLN A 539 -4.42 30.34 6.25
C GLN A 539 -3.99 31.50 5.32
N HIS A 540 -2.84 32.13 5.60
CA HIS A 540 -2.28 33.23 4.80
C HIS A 540 -1.54 32.74 3.54
N GLN A 541 -1.26 31.44 3.47
CA GLN A 541 -0.51 30.81 2.40
C GLN A 541 -1.40 29.83 1.60
N TRP A 542 -0.91 29.46 0.43
CA TRP A 542 -1.54 28.49 -0.45
C TRP A 542 -0.45 27.78 -1.27
N ALA A 543 -0.74 26.55 -1.69
CA ALA A 543 0.16 25.75 -2.51
C ALA A 543 -0.62 25.06 -3.64
N PRO A 544 -0.12 25.10 -4.89
CA PRO A 544 -0.68 24.29 -5.96
C PRO A 544 -0.43 22.79 -5.71
N ALA A 545 -1.09 21.92 -6.46
CA ALA A 545 -0.80 20.48 -6.43
C ALA A 545 0.69 20.19 -6.66
N ARG A 546 1.20 19.12 -6.04
CA ARG A 546 2.61 18.71 -6.10
C ARG A 546 3.60 19.74 -5.54
N SER A 547 3.20 20.47 -4.50
CA SER A 547 4.06 21.46 -3.86
C SER A 547 4.89 20.88 -2.72
N THR A 548 6.10 21.42 -2.56
CA THR A 548 7.01 21.16 -1.43
C THR A 548 6.99 22.29 -0.39
N ARG A 549 6.34 23.42 -0.70
CA ARG A 549 6.24 24.59 0.16
C ARG A 549 4.98 25.38 -0.13
N CYS A 550 4.46 26.05 0.89
CA CYS A 550 3.39 27.02 0.75
C CYS A 550 3.93 28.37 0.29
N ARG A 551 3.11 29.16 -0.41
CA ARG A 551 3.43 30.52 -0.88
C ARG A 551 2.37 31.49 -0.39
N GLU A 552 2.73 32.76 -0.17
CA GLU A 552 1.76 33.81 0.20
C GLU A 552 0.69 33.97 -0.89
N ARG A 553 -0.57 34.12 -0.47
CA ARG A 553 -1.69 34.37 -1.40
C ARG A 553 -1.57 35.75 -2.03
N SER A 554 -1.90 35.86 -3.32
CA SER A 554 -1.96 37.14 -4.03
C SER A 554 -3.20 37.95 -3.65
N GLN A 555 -3.12 39.28 -3.71
CA GLN A 555 -4.23 40.17 -3.36
C GLN A 555 -5.17 40.38 -4.56
N ARG A 556 -6.48 40.33 -4.31
CA ARG A 556 -7.53 40.58 -5.30
C ARG A 556 -8.42 41.75 -4.86
N PHE A 557 -8.58 42.74 -5.73
CA PHE A 557 -9.47 43.89 -5.61
C PHE A 557 -9.83 44.41 -7.01
N LEU A 558 -10.64 45.47 -7.14
CA LEU A 558 -10.95 46.06 -8.46
C LEU A 558 -9.74 46.83 -9.00
N PHE A 559 -8.95 46.19 -9.85
CA PHE A 559 -7.76 46.83 -10.43
C PHE A 559 -8.13 47.87 -11.49
N TRP A 560 -7.28 48.89 -11.65
CA TRP A 560 -7.51 50.01 -12.58
C TRP A 560 -7.49 49.59 -14.06
N ASP A 561 -6.71 48.57 -14.38
CA ASP A 561 -6.49 48.03 -15.72
C ASP A 561 -7.54 46.99 -16.13
N GLU A 562 -8.45 46.59 -15.22
CA GLU A 562 -9.51 45.66 -15.58
C GLU A 562 -10.55 46.31 -16.51
N PRO A 563 -11.02 45.61 -17.57
CA PRO A 563 -11.97 46.17 -18.53
C PRO A 563 -13.23 46.75 -17.90
N LEU A 564 -13.71 46.12 -16.82
CA LEU A 564 -14.89 46.56 -16.07
C LEU A 564 -14.64 47.89 -15.33
N ALA A 565 -13.48 48.05 -14.69
CA ALA A 565 -13.10 49.29 -14.01
C ALA A 565 -12.95 50.43 -15.03
N VAL A 566 -12.28 50.16 -16.15
CA VAL A 566 -12.11 51.13 -17.25
C VAL A 566 -13.46 51.60 -17.80
N ALA A 567 -14.40 50.67 -18.03
CA ALA A 567 -15.74 51.02 -18.52
C ALA A 567 -16.52 51.92 -17.54
N LEU A 568 -16.47 51.62 -16.23
CA LEU A 568 -17.13 52.41 -15.19
C LEU A 568 -16.51 53.81 -15.04
N VAL A 569 -15.18 53.92 -15.12
CA VAL A 569 -14.47 55.22 -15.07
C VAL A 569 -14.81 56.07 -16.30
N ALA A 570 -14.90 55.46 -17.48
CA ALA A 570 -15.32 56.17 -18.70
C ALA A 570 -16.77 56.69 -18.59
N LEU A 571 -17.68 55.87 -18.04
CA LEU A 571 -19.05 56.29 -17.77
C LEU A 571 -19.09 57.42 -16.73
N MET A 572 -18.28 57.33 -15.67
CA MET A 572 -18.13 58.42 -14.68
C MET A 572 -17.65 59.72 -15.33
N ALA A 573 -16.65 59.67 -16.21
CA ALA A 573 -16.18 60.85 -16.93
C ALA A 573 -17.27 61.47 -17.81
N LEU A 574 -18.02 60.63 -18.55
CA LEU A 574 -19.14 61.08 -19.38
C LEU A 574 -20.26 61.73 -18.57
N THR A 575 -20.68 61.09 -17.47
CA THR A 575 -21.73 61.62 -16.59
C THR A 575 -21.32 62.93 -15.95
N THR A 576 -20.09 63.02 -15.45
CA THR A 576 -19.53 64.25 -14.89
C THR A 576 -19.48 65.36 -15.94
N ALA A 577 -19.03 65.06 -17.16
CA ALA A 577 -19.03 66.03 -18.26
C ALA A 577 -20.44 66.54 -18.58
N LEU A 578 -21.44 65.65 -18.67
CA LEU A 578 -22.85 66.02 -18.89
C LEU A 578 -23.41 66.89 -17.75
N THR A 579 -23.10 66.57 -16.48
CA THR A 579 -23.50 67.41 -15.33
C THR A 579 -22.85 68.79 -15.38
N CYS A 580 -21.56 68.88 -15.72
CA CYS A 580 -20.83 70.15 -15.83
C CYS A 580 -21.37 71.03 -16.97
N VAL A 581 -21.67 70.44 -18.13
CA VAL A 581 -22.31 71.16 -19.26
C VAL A 581 -23.67 71.70 -18.84
N THR A 582 -24.47 70.90 -18.13
CA THR A 582 -25.77 71.31 -17.58
C THR A 582 -25.60 72.47 -16.59
N ALA A 583 -24.64 72.39 -15.67
CA ALA A 583 -24.33 73.44 -14.72
C ALA A 583 -23.89 74.74 -15.40
N LEU A 584 -23.05 74.66 -16.43
CA LEU A 584 -22.60 75.81 -17.21
C LEU A 584 -23.75 76.49 -17.97
N LEU A 585 -24.67 75.71 -18.53
CA LEU A 585 -25.88 76.24 -19.18
C LEU A 585 -26.78 76.97 -18.18
N PHE A 586 -27.01 76.37 -17.01
CA PHE A 586 -27.80 76.99 -15.94
C PHE A 586 -27.12 78.25 -15.40
N LEU A 587 -25.80 78.26 -15.27
CA LEU A 587 -25.00 79.44 -14.90
C LEU A 587 -25.17 80.59 -15.90
N ARG A 588 -25.03 80.29 -17.19
CA ARG A 588 -25.12 81.31 -18.25
C ARG A 588 -26.52 81.91 -18.36
N HIS A 589 -27.56 81.13 -18.08
CA HIS A 589 -28.96 81.53 -18.17
C HIS A 589 -29.62 81.75 -16.79
N LEU A 590 -28.83 82.07 -15.76
CA LEU A 590 -29.32 82.25 -14.38
C LEU A 590 -30.49 83.23 -14.26
N GLU A 591 -30.50 84.32 -15.04
CA GLU A 591 -31.54 85.35 -15.00
C GLU A 591 -32.79 85.00 -15.82
N THR A 592 -32.79 83.86 -16.52
CA THR A 592 -33.96 83.43 -17.31
C THR A 592 -35.08 82.83 -16.44
N PRO A 593 -36.36 83.02 -16.82
CA PRO A 593 -37.49 82.61 -15.98
C PRO A 593 -37.52 81.09 -15.72
N LEU A 594 -37.14 80.26 -16.69
CA LEU A 594 -37.04 78.81 -16.51
C LEU A 594 -36.06 78.39 -15.39
N VAL A 595 -34.89 79.03 -15.32
CA VAL A 595 -33.86 78.72 -14.31
C VAL A 595 -34.29 79.24 -12.94
N GLN A 596 -34.90 80.42 -12.88
CA GLN A 596 -35.45 80.98 -11.63
C GLN A 596 -36.57 80.14 -11.04
N VAL A 597 -37.54 79.71 -11.85
CA VAL A 597 -38.64 78.81 -11.44
C VAL A 597 -38.10 77.46 -10.97
N SER A 598 -37.06 76.95 -11.64
CA SER A 598 -36.36 75.73 -11.23
C SER A 598 -35.56 75.88 -9.93
N GLY A 599 -35.36 77.10 -9.43
CA GLY A 599 -34.73 77.39 -8.14
C GLY A 599 -33.45 78.20 -8.18
N GLY A 600 -33.08 78.71 -9.36
CA GLY A 600 -31.93 79.60 -9.54
C GLY A 600 -30.67 79.00 -8.95
N GLY A 601 -30.01 79.74 -8.04
CA GLY A 601 -28.78 79.30 -7.37
C GLY A 601 -28.90 77.98 -6.59
N ARG A 602 -30.09 77.59 -6.10
CA ARG A 602 -30.28 76.30 -5.42
C ARG A 602 -30.15 75.12 -6.40
N SER A 603 -30.67 75.28 -7.61
CA SER A 603 -30.55 74.28 -8.67
C SER A 603 -29.10 74.12 -9.12
N LEU A 604 -28.30 75.19 -9.08
CA LEU A 604 -26.87 75.12 -9.37
C LEU A 604 -26.09 74.37 -8.28
N PHE A 605 -26.41 74.59 -7.01
CA PHE A 605 -25.84 73.83 -5.90
C PHE A 605 -26.16 72.34 -6.00
N ALA A 606 -27.39 71.99 -6.41
CA ALA A 606 -27.76 70.60 -6.68
C ALA A 606 -26.91 69.96 -7.79
N LEU A 607 -26.65 70.70 -8.88
CA LEU A 607 -25.77 70.23 -9.96
C LEU A 607 -24.32 70.08 -9.50
N LEU A 608 -23.81 70.98 -8.67
CA LEU A 608 -22.49 70.84 -8.04
C LEU A 608 -22.42 69.60 -7.13
N ALA A 609 -23.47 69.34 -6.35
CA ALA A 609 -23.56 68.16 -5.50
C ALA A 609 -23.59 66.86 -6.33
N LEU A 610 -24.24 66.86 -7.50
CA LEU A 610 -24.22 65.73 -8.44
C LEU A 610 -22.85 65.53 -9.11
N VAL A 611 -22.10 66.60 -9.41
CA VAL A 611 -20.71 66.50 -9.89
C VAL A 611 -19.81 65.86 -8.83
N LEU A 612 -19.93 66.28 -7.57
CA LEU A 612 -19.17 65.69 -6.48
C LEU A 612 -19.58 64.23 -6.21
N LEU A 613 -20.87 63.92 -6.38
CA LEU A 613 -21.38 62.55 -6.30
C LEU A 613 -20.78 61.66 -7.39
N SER A 614 -20.72 62.10 -8.65
CA SER A 614 -20.11 61.30 -9.73
C SER A 614 -18.59 61.12 -9.55
N LEU A 615 -17.88 62.16 -9.09
CA LEU A 615 -16.45 62.08 -8.80
C LEU A 615 -16.13 61.14 -7.61
N SER A 616 -17.07 60.95 -6.68
CA SER A 616 -16.89 60.03 -5.54
C SER A 616 -16.69 58.57 -5.95
N CYS A 617 -17.09 58.19 -7.18
CA CYS A 617 -16.83 56.84 -7.74
C CYS A 617 -15.34 56.46 -7.74
N CYS A 618 -14.43 57.43 -7.80
CA CYS A 618 -12.99 57.19 -7.72
C CYS A 618 -12.54 56.59 -6.38
N LEU A 619 -13.32 56.76 -5.30
CA LEU A 619 -13.01 56.20 -3.98
C LEU A 619 -13.16 54.68 -3.94
N TYR A 620 -13.83 54.08 -4.92
CA TYR A 620 -14.18 52.65 -4.98
C TYR A 620 -13.26 51.83 -5.90
N VAL A 621 -12.37 52.47 -6.67
CA VAL A 621 -11.46 51.81 -7.63
C VAL A 621 -10.04 51.77 -7.08
N GLY A 622 -9.34 50.64 -7.24
CA GLY A 622 -7.98 50.44 -6.75
C GLY A 622 -7.92 49.76 -5.38
N ARG A 623 -6.73 49.79 -4.75
CA ARG A 623 -6.49 49.09 -3.48
C ARG A 623 -7.22 49.82 -2.34
N PRO A 624 -8.18 49.17 -1.65
CA PRO A 624 -8.88 49.79 -0.54
C PRO A 624 -7.94 49.98 0.66
N SER A 625 -8.19 51.05 1.42
CA SER A 625 -7.55 51.35 2.70
C SER A 625 -8.63 51.69 3.71
N ASP A 626 -8.34 51.59 5.02
CA ASP A 626 -9.34 51.91 6.06
C ASP A 626 -9.89 53.33 5.92
N GLY A 627 -9.04 54.28 5.53
CA GLY A 627 -9.46 55.65 5.25
C GLY A 627 -10.40 55.75 4.04
N LEU A 628 -10.11 55.05 2.94
CA LEU A 628 -10.97 55.05 1.76
C LEU A 628 -12.32 54.38 2.03
N CYS A 629 -12.33 53.22 2.70
CA CYS A 629 -13.55 52.51 3.09
C CYS A 629 -14.46 53.40 3.95
N THR A 630 -13.88 54.15 4.88
CA THR A 630 -14.63 55.07 5.75
C THR A 630 -15.26 56.24 4.98
N MET A 631 -14.56 56.76 3.96
CA MET A 631 -14.99 57.97 3.23
C MET A 631 -16.02 57.69 2.13
N GLN A 632 -16.07 56.47 1.60
CA GLN A 632 -16.95 56.05 0.49
C GLN A 632 -18.42 56.41 0.75
N GLU A 633 -19.03 55.77 1.77
CA GLU A 633 -20.46 55.91 2.05
C GLU A 633 -20.84 57.31 2.57
N VAL A 634 -19.95 57.94 3.35
CA VAL A 634 -20.14 59.29 3.87
C VAL A 634 -20.21 60.32 2.74
N THR A 635 -19.28 60.24 1.79
CA THR A 635 -19.22 61.17 0.64
C THR A 635 -20.45 60.99 -0.25
N CYS A 636 -20.83 59.74 -0.55
CA CYS A 636 -22.02 59.45 -1.35
C CYS A 636 -23.29 60.02 -0.68
N ALA A 637 -23.48 59.78 0.61
CA ALA A 637 -24.68 60.21 1.33
C ALA A 637 -24.80 61.73 1.45
N LEU A 638 -23.68 62.44 1.69
CA LEU A 638 -23.67 63.91 1.77
C LEU A 638 -23.95 64.58 0.42
N CYS A 639 -23.30 64.13 -0.65
CA CYS A 639 -23.49 64.70 -1.99
C CYS A 639 -24.92 64.48 -2.49
N LEU A 640 -25.48 63.29 -2.26
CA LEU A 640 -26.87 62.99 -2.61
C LEU A 640 -27.87 63.84 -1.81
N ASN A 641 -27.59 64.09 -0.51
CA ASN A 641 -28.40 64.97 0.32
C ASN A 641 -28.42 66.42 -0.18
N GLY A 642 -27.27 66.91 -0.66
CA GLY A 642 -27.16 68.22 -1.29
C GLY A 642 -28.13 68.36 -2.47
N CYS A 643 -28.31 67.33 -3.28
CA CYS A 643 -29.30 67.33 -4.36
C CYS A 643 -30.74 67.26 -3.81
N PHE A 644 -31.07 66.26 -2.97
CA PHE A 644 -32.46 66.07 -2.52
C PHE A 644 -32.99 67.17 -1.60
N SER A 645 -32.14 67.81 -0.81
CA SER A 645 -32.54 68.96 0.01
C SER A 645 -33.05 70.13 -0.84
N THR A 646 -32.43 70.37 -2.00
CA THR A 646 -32.90 71.39 -2.95
C THR A 646 -34.20 70.96 -3.64
N PHE A 647 -34.32 69.69 -4.04
CA PHE A 647 -35.55 69.15 -4.63
C PHE A 647 -36.70 69.22 -3.63
N PHE A 648 -36.45 68.92 -2.35
CA PHE A 648 -37.44 69.01 -1.29
C PHE A 648 -37.93 70.44 -1.11
N THR A 649 -37.02 71.42 -1.06
CA THR A 649 -37.43 72.83 -0.98
C THR A 649 -38.31 73.22 -2.16
N LYS A 650 -38.04 72.71 -3.37
CA LYS A 650 -38.84 73.02 -4.56
C LYS A 650 -40.15 72.26 -4.64
N ALA A 651 -40.16 71.01 -4.24
CA ALA A 651 -41.37 70.20 -4.11
C ALA A 651 -42.35 70.86 -3.14
N LEU A 652 -41.86 71.26 -1.96
CA LEU A 652 -42.65 71.96 -0.95
C LEU A 652 -43.17 73.33 -1.45
N GLU A 653 -42.35 74.06 -2.24
CA GLU A 653 -42.76 75.31 -2.87
C GLU A 653 -43.99 75.11 -3.75
N ILE A 654 -43.94 74.08 -4.60
CA ILE A 654 -45.02 73.76 -5.55
C ILE A 654 -46.28 73.37 -4.79
N THR A 655 -46.20 72.44 -3.84
CA THR A 655 -47.38 71.95 -3.09
C THR A 655 -48.06 73.06 -2.28
N LEU A 656 -47.29 73.97 -1.68
CA LEU A 656 -47.85 75.10 -0.92
C LEU A 656 -48.64 76.05 -1.83
N VAL A 657 -48.16 76.27 -3.05
CA VAL A 657 -48.82 77.15 -4.04
C VAL A 657 -50.05 76.46 -4.65
N THR A 658 -50.00 75.16 -4.91
CA THR A 658 -51.08 74.46 -5.64
C THR A 658 -52.17 73.89 -4.74
N GLU A 659 -51.83 73.27 -3.62
CA GLU A 659 -52.79 72.52 -2.77
C GLU A 659 -53.19 73.29 -1.49
N PHE A 660 -52.31 74.16 -0.97
CA PHE A 660 -52.52 74.85 0.30
C PHE A 660 -52.44 76.40 0.20
N PRO A 661 -53.19 77.05 -0.71
CA PRO A 661 -53.09 78.49 -0.96
C PRO A 661 -53.40 79.34 0.29
N ARG A 662 -54.24 78.85 1.20
CA ARG A 662 -54.56 79.55 2.48
C ARG A 662 -53.39 79.58 3.47
N CYS A 663 -52.51 78.58 3.45
CA CYS A 663 -51.32 78.50 4.32
C CYS A 663 -50.06 79.05 3.64
N ALA A 664 -50.10 79.24 2.31
CA ALA A 664 -49.00 79.71 1.47
C ALA A 664 -48.35 81.02 1.95
N PRO A 665 -49.04 82.14 2.27
CA PRO A 665 -48.36 83.42 2.50
C PRO A 665 -47.43 83.47 3.73
N ARG A 666 -47.61 82.55 4.71
CA ARG A 666 -46.70 82.40 5.86
C ARG A 666 -45.56 81.43 5.56
N LEU A 667 -45.87 80.26 4.99
CA LEU A 667 -44.91 79.18 4.74
C LEU A 667 -44.03 79.44 3.50
N LEU A 668 -44.57 80.08 2.47
CA LEU A 668 -43.86 80.39 1.22
C LEU A 668 -42.62 81.28 1.48
N ARG A 669 -42.66 82.18 2.49
CA ARG A 669 -41.48 82.97 2.91
C ARG A 669 -40.29 82.13 3.36
N TRP A 670 -40.55 80.91 3.85
CA TRP A 670 -39.50 79.96 4.26
C TRP A 670 -38.95 79.14 3.09
N VAL A 671 -39.64 79.13 1.95
CA VAL A 671 -39.39 78.20 0.84
C VAL A 671 -38.96 78.91 -0.46
N THR A 672 -39.34 80.18 -0.66
CA THR A 672 -39.00 80.97 -1.87
C THR A 672 -37.88 82.00 -1.68
N GLN A 673 -37.71 82.56 -0.48
CA GLN A 673 -36.76 83.64 -0.18
C GLN A 673 -35.39 83.13 0.28
N ARG A 674 -34.46 84.03 0.65
CA ARG A 674 -33.13 83.67 1.24
C ARG A 674 -33.21 82.63 2.38
N ARG A 675 -34.36 82.52 3.05
CA ARG A 675 -34.63 81.51 4.09
C ARG A 675 -34.70 80.06 3.58
N ALA A 676 -34.91 79.82 2.29
CA ALA A 676 -34.87 78.49 1.69
C ALA A 676 -33.49 77.83 1.83
N TRP A 677 -32.42 78.65 1.82
CA TRP A 677 -31.06 78.17 2.10
C TRP A 677 -30.88 77.70 3.56
N LEU A 678 -31.67 78.22 4.52
CA LEU A 678 -31.67 77.71 5.89
C LEU A 678 -32.29 76.30 5.95
N LEU A 679 -33.30 76.00 5.12
CA LEU A 679 -33.87 74.65 5.03
C LEU A 679 -32.89 73.66 4.40
N VAL A 680 -32.20 74.06 3.34
CA VAL A 680 -31.10 73.26 2.75
C VAL A 680 -29.99 73.03 3.77
N ALA A 681 -29.56 74.08 4.48
CA ALA A 681 -28.55 73.98 5.53
C ALA A 681 -28.98 73.06 6.68
N LEU A 682 -30.26 73.11 7.10
CA LEU A 682 -30.79 72.21 8.13
C LEU A 682 -30.74 70.74 7.70
N CYS A 683 -31.11 70.44 6.45
CA CYS A 683 -30.99 69.08 5.91
C CYS A 683 -29.53 68.61 5.87
N LEU A 684 -28.61 69.46 5.42
CA LEU A 684 -27.18 69.15 5.38
C LEU A 684 -26.57 68.98 6.79
N LEU A 685 -26.98 69.79 7.76
CA LEU A 685 -26.55 69.65 9.17
C LEU A 685 -27.07 68.34 9.77
N THR A 686 -28.32 67.98 9.47
CA THR A 686 -28.91 66.71 9.90
C THR A 686 -28.17 65.52 9.29
N GLN A 687 -27.88 65.57 7.98
CA GLN A 687 -27.07 64.55 7.32
C GLN A 687 -25.64 64.51 7.89
N GLY A 688 -25.02 65.66 8.16
CA GLY A 688 -23.70 65.75 8.78
C GLY A 688 -23.65 65.10 10.17
N LEU A 689 -24.69 65.27 10.98
CA LEU A 689 -24.82 64.59 12.27
C LEU A 689 -24.97 63.06 12.08
N LEU A 690 -25.75 62.61 11.09
CA LEU A 690 -25.87 61.18 10.78
C LEU A 690 -24.56 60.59 10.27
N CYS A 691 -23.78 61.32 9.48
CA CYS A 691 -22.43 60.95 9.08
C CYS A 691 -21.50 60.81 10.29
N PHE A 692 -21.54 61.78 11.22
CA PHE A 692 -20.77 61.71 12.47
C PHE A 692 -21.16 60.50 13.32
N CYS A 693 -22.46 60.21 13.46
CA CYS A 693 -22.94 59.01 14.12
C CYS A 693 -22.46 57.72 13.46
N HIS A 694 -22.42 57.65 12.11
CA HIS A 694 -21.91 56.50 11.38
C HIS A 694 -20.41 56.26 11.66
N LEU A 695 -19.60 57.33 11.68
CA LEU A 695 -18.18 57.24 12.02
C LEU A 695 -17.92 56.75 13.45
N HIS A 696 -18.83 57.02 14.40
CA HIS A 696 -18.68 56.59 15.79
C HIS A 696 -19.26 55.21 16.09
N LEU A 697 -20.42 54.86 15.52
CA LEU A 697 -21.07 53.56 15.73
C LEU A 697 -20.35 52.42 15.01
N GLY A 698 -19.50 52.74 14.03
CA GLY A 698 -18.64 51.80 13.34
C GLY A 698 -18.66 52.04 11.84
N PRO A 699 -17.63 52.68 11.26
CA PRO A 699 -17.54 52.89 9.83
C PRO A 699 -17.18 51.59 9.11
N ASP A 700 -17.28 51.64 7.79
CA ASP A 700 -16.82 50.56 6.93
C ASP A 700 -15.30 50.44 7.00
N TYR A 701 -14.80 49.22 7.19
CA TYR A 701 -13.39 48.91 7.44
C TYR A 701 -12.84 47.87 6.47
N LEU A 702 -11.53 47.82 6.31
CA LEU A 702 -10.88 46.88 5.40
C LEU A 702 -10.88 45.47 5.99
N VAL A 703 -11.38 44.49 5.23
CA VAL A 703 -11.33 43.06 5.56
C VAL A 703 -10.56 42.30 4.47
N ALA A 704 -9.66 41.43 4.93
CA ALA A 704 -8.98 40.44 4.09
C ALA A 704 -9.75 39.11 4.17
N ASP A 705 -10.50 38.80 3.12
CA ASP A 705 -11.30 37.57 3.03
C ASP A 705 -10.49 36.46 2.34
N TYR A 706 -10.16 35.42 3.12
CA TYR A 706 -9.42 34.23 2.71
C TYR A 706 -10.34 33.05 2.32
N GLN A 707 -11.66 33.18 2.45
CA GLN A 707 -12.62 32.10 2.22
C GLN A 707 -13.24 32.17 0.82
N SER A 708 -13.41 33.39 0.28
CA SER A 708 -14.08 33.59 -1.00
C SER A 708 -13.28 33.11 -2.22
N LEU A 709 -11.94 33.12 -2.14
CA LEU A 709 -11.04 32.68 -3.21
C LEU A 709 -9.99 31.69 -2.67
N PRO A 710 -9.71 30.57 -3.37
CA PRO A 710 -8.80 29.54 -2.86
C PRO A 710 -7.33 29.96 -2.88
N SER A 711 -6.87 30.63 -3.95
CA SER A 711 -5.48 31.02 -4.17
C SER A 711 -5.18 32.49 -3.86
N GLU A 712 -6.22 33.30 -3.69
CA GLU A 712 -6.12 34.75 -3.55
C GLU A 712 -6.77 35.22 -2.24
N VAL A 713 -6.36 36.39 -1.76
CA VAL A 713 -7.01 37.09 -0.66
C VAL A 713 -7.81 38.27 -1.21
N LEU A 714 -9.11 38.28 -0.95
CA LEU A 714 -10.00 39.33 -1.42
C LEU A 714 -10.00 40.50 -0.42
N LEU A 715 -9.61 41.68 -0.88
CA LEU A 715 -9.63 42.91 -0.07
C LEU A 715 -10.92 43.68 -0.34
N VAL A 716 -11.80 43.78 0.66
CA VAL A 716 -13.12 44.44 0.54
C VAL A 716 -13.42 45.32 1.76
N CYS A 717 -14.19 46.39 1.55
CA CYS A 717 -14.74 47.21 2.63
C CYS A 717 -15.99 46.51 3.20
N ALA A 718 -15.96 46.19 4.49
CA ALA A 718 -17.06 45.52 5.17
C ALA A 718 -17.82 46.50 6.07
N THR A 719 -19.15 46.39 6.07
CA THR A 719 -20.03 47.24 6.86
C THR A 719 -20.10 46.71 8.29
N LYS A 720 -19.62 47.50 9.25
CA LYS A 720 -19.58 47.09 10.67
C LYS A 720 -20.95 47.16 11.33
N SER A 721 -21.73 48.20 11.04
CA SER A 721 -23.07 48.41 11.60
C SER A 721 -24.10 48.67 10.50
N TRP A 722 -24.92 47.65 10.21
CA TRP A 722 -26.03 47.77 9.27
C TRP A 722 -27.07 48.81 9.69
N LEU A 723 -27.25 49.00 11.01
CA LEU A 723 -28.12 50.04 11.54
C LEU A 723 -27.61 51.45 11.19
N ALA A 724 -26.30 51.69 11.36
CA ALA A 724 -25.69 52.98 11.03
C ALA A 724 -25.75 53.26 9.51
N PHE A 725 -25.51 52.23 8.69
CA PHE A 725 -25.68 52.30 7.24
C PHE A 725 -27.12 52.64 6.83
N ALA A 726 -28.11 51.99 7.45
CA ALA A 726 -29.52 52.23 7.19
C ALA A 726 -29.96 53.64 7.60
N LEU A 727 -29.49 54.17 8.74
CA LEU A 727 -29.78 55.54 9.17
C LEU A 727 -29.15 56.58 8.23
N LEU A 728 -27.92 56.35 7.77
CA LEU A 728 -27.17 57.25 6.90
C LEU A 728 -27.88 57.48 5.55
N HIS A 729 -28.31 56.41 4.90
CA HIS A 729 -29.00 56.48 3.60
C HIS A 729 -30.52 56.60 3.72
N GLY A 730 -31.08 56.17 4.84
CA GLY A 730 -32.50 56.28 5.14
C GLY A 730 -33.00 57.71 5.12
N PHE A 731 -32.22 58.68 5.61
CA PHE A 731 -32.62 60.09 5.57
C PHE A 731 -32.78 60.64 4.14
N ASN A 732 -31.87 60.28 3.22
CA ASN A 732 -31.99 60.63 1.80
C ASN A 732 -33.23 60.01 1.16
N SER A 733 -33.53 58.76 1.50
CA SER A 733 -34.76 58.09 1.06
C SER A 733 -36.02 58.75 1.63
N CYS A 734 -36.02 59.16 2.90
CA CYS A 734 -37.12 59.94 3.49
C CYS A 734 -37.32 61.29 2.80
N LEU A 735 -36.24 62.01 2.49
CA LEU A 735 -36.31 63.26 1.73
C LEU A 735 -36.87 63.03 0.32
N ALA A 736 -36.42 61.99 -0.39
CA ALA A 736 -36.95 61.62 -1.68
C ALA A 736 -38.44 61.24 -1.61
N SER A 737 -38.88 60.55 -0.54
CA SER A 737 -40.29 60.20 -0.32
C SER A 737 -41.13 61.44 -0.07
N ALA A 738 -40.63 62.38 0.74
CA ALA A 738 -41.30 63.65 0.99
C ALA A 738 -41.42 64.47 -0.30
N CYS A 739 -40.36 64.50 -1.14
CA CYS A 739 -40.40 65.12 -2.47
C CYS A 739 -41.49 64.49 -3.35
N PHE A 740 -41.52 63.16 -3.43
CA PHE A 740 -42.50 62.42 -4.22
C PHE A 740 -43.94 62.70 -3.77
N LEU A 741 -44.22 62.66 -2.46
CA LEU A 741 -45.54 62.96 -1.91
C LEU A 741 -45.98 64.39 -2.21
N CYS A 742 -45.06 65.35 -2.15
CA CYS A 742 -45.33 66.75 -2.47
C CYS A 742 -45.69 66.94 -3.96
N THR A 743 -45.04 66.22 -4.88
CA THR A 743 -45.18 66.47 -6.33
C THR A 743 -46.10 65.50 -7.08
N PHE A 744 -46.43 64.33 -6.52
CA PHE A 744 -47.26 63.32 -7.20
C PHE A 744 -48.72 63.74 -7.37
N MET A 745 -49.27 64.50 -6.43
CA MET A 745 -50.67 64.94 -6.44
C MET A 745 -50.92 66.21 -7.28
N VAL A 746 -49.85 66.89 -7.73
CA VAL A 746 -49.95 68.19 -8.40
C VAL A 746 -50.48 68.05 -9.83
N GLN A 747 -51.70 68.51 -10.07
CA GLN A 747 -52.30 68.61 -11.40
C GLN A 747 -52.03 69.99 -12.01
N THR A 748 -51.39 70.04 -13.18
CA THR A 748 -51.13 71.30 -13.92
C THR A 748 -51.98 71.39 -15.19
N PRO A 749 -52.54 72.56 -15.54
CA PRO A 749 -53.30 72.76 -16.77
C PRO A 749 -52.44 72.51 -18.02
N GLY A 750 -53.05 71.98 -19.10
CA GLY A 750 -52.34 71.45 -20.28
C GLY A 750 -51.54 72.45 -21.13
N ARG A 751 -51.46 73.73 -20.76
CA ARG A 751 -50.72 74.79 -21.47
C ARG A 751 -49.43 75.25 -20.76
N THR A 752 -49.15 74.83 -19.52
CA THR A 752 -47.95 75.25 -18.74
C THR A 752 -46.98 74.09 -18.52
N TYR A 753 -45.69 74.40 -18.33
CA TYR A 753 -44.66 73.39 -18.08
C TYR A 753 -44.74 72.82 -16.66
N ASN A 754 -44.88 71.50 -16.54
CA ASN A 754 -45.02 70.82 -15.25
C ASN A 754 -43.65 70.48 -14.63
N VAL A 755 -43.14 71.38 -13.79
CA VAL A 755 -41.90 71.18 -13.02
C VAL A 755 -42.03 70.04 -11.99
N ALA A 756 -43.22 69.85 -11.41
CA ALA A 756 -43.48 68.84 -10.39
C ALA A 756 -43.26 67.42 -10.94
N ARG A 757 -43.71 67.17 -12.17
CA ARG A 757 -43.58 65.88 -12.87
C ARG A 757 -42.12 65.45 -13.06
N GLY A 758 -41.22 66.40 -13.32
CA GLY A 758 -39.78 66.13 -13.40
C GLY A 758 -39.19 65.64 -12.07
N ILE A 759 -39.59 66.25 -10.94
CA ILE A 759 -39.17 65.82 -9.60
C ILE A 759 -39.75 64.45 -9.25
N THR A 760 -41.00 64.20 -9.61
CA THR A 760 -41.67 62.89 -9.41
C THR A 760 -40.93 61.78 -10.16
N PHE A 761 -40.56 61.98 -11.43
CA PHE A 761 -39.80 60.96 -12.16
C PHE A 761 -38.38 60.77 -11.63
N ALA A 762 -37.69 61.84 -11.23
CA ALA A 762 -36.36 61.74 -10.65
C ALA A 762 -36.35 60.94 -9.34
N THR A 763 -37.34 61.18 -8.47
CA THR A 763 -37.49 60.45 -7.20
C THR A 763 -37.94 59.00 -7.38
N LEU A 764 -38.81 58.71 -8.36
CA LEU A 764 -39.19 57.34 -8.72
C LEU A 764 -38.00 56.51 -9.24
N ILE A 765 -37.20 57.07 -10.15
CA ILE A 765 -36.01 56.38 -10.67
C ILE A 765 -35.02 56.09 -9.54
N TYR A 766 -34.84 57.04 -8.62
CA TYR A 766 -34.03 56.83 -7.42
C TYR A 766 -34.50 55.62 -6.60
N PHE A 767 -35.81 55.49 -6.31
CA PHE A 767 -36.32 54.34 -5.55
C PHE A 767 -36.08 53.01 -6.24
N VAL A 768 -36.32 52.94 -7.56
CA VAL A 768 -36.08 51.71 -8.33
C VAL A 768 -34.62 51.30 -8.25
N ILE A 769 -33.70 52.25 -8.47
CA ILE A 769 -32.26 52.00 -8.42
C ILE A 769 -31.82 51.54 -7.02
N TRP A 770 -32.33 52.17 -5.95
CA TRP A 770 -31.95 51.86 -4.58
C TRP A 770 -32.47 50.51 -4.08
N ILE A 771 -33.65 50.05 -4.55
CA ILE A 771 -34.15 48.70 -4.27
C ILE A 771 -33.19 47.64 -4.86
N PHE A 772 -32.76 47.82 -6.12
CA PHE A 772 -31.78 46.92 -6.74
C PHE A 772 -30.42 46.98 -6.06
N PHE A 773 -29.96 48.16 -5.66
CA PHE A 773 -28.72 48.34 -4.94
C PHE A 773 -28.69 47.57 -3.61
N ILE A 774 -29.69 47.75 -2.75
CA ILE A 774 -29.72 47.11 -1.42
C ILE A 774 -29.71 45.57 -1.56
N THR A 775 -30.48 45.03 -2.50
CA THR A 775 -30.58 43.59 -2.73
C THR A 775 -29.28 42.98 -3.26
N THR A 776 -28.61 43.65 -4.19
CA THR A 776 -27.31 43.19 -4.72
C THR A 776 -26.16 43.41 -3.73
N PHE A 777 -26.15 44.51 -2.99
CA PHE A 777 -25.12 44.82 -2.00
C PHE A 777 -25.12 43.86 -0.80
N ALA A 778 -26.29 43.34 -0.40
CA ALA A 778 -26.42 42.38 0.70
C ALA A 778 -26.03 40.94 0.34
N THR A 779 -26.06 40.58 -0.95
CA THR A 779 -25.88 39.19 -1.42
C THR A 779 -24.50 38.92 -2.00
N LEU A 780 -23.87 39.91 -2.63
CA LEU A 780 -22.57 39.74 -3.29
C LEU A 780 -21.41 39.91 -2.31
N ARG A 781 -20.51 38.91 -2.26
CA ARG A 781 -19.27 38.92 -1.45
C ARG A 781 -17.97 39.10 -2.24
N THR A 782 -18.08 39.41 -3.54
CA THR A 782 -16.94 39.49 -4.47
C THR A 782 -16.61 40.95 -4.83
N VAL A 783 -15.62 41.15 -5.71
CA VAL A 783 -15.26 42.47 -6.31
C VAL A 783 -16.47 43.21 -6.92
N LEU A 784 -17.53 42.47 -7.29
CA LEU A 784 -18.78 43.01 -7.79
C LEU A 784 -19.48 43.97 -6.81
N ARG A 785 -19.21 43.92 -5.50
CA ARG A 785 -19.82 44.83 -4.52
C ARG A 785 -19.45 46.31 -4.77
N ALA A 786 -18.18 46.58 -5.08
CA ALA A 786 -17.71 47.93 -5.44
C ALA A 786 -18.27 48.38 -6.80
N VAL A 787 -18.36 47.46 -7.76
CA VAL A 787 -18.97 47.69 -9.08
C VAL A 787 -20.43 48.11 -8.93
N THR A 788 -21.19 47.42 -8.09
CA THR A 788 -22.60 47.72 -7.81
C THR A 788 -22.76 49.12 -7.19
N GLN A 789 -21.88 49.54 -6.27
CA GLN A 789 -21.90 50.89 -5.70
C GLN A 789 -21.65 51.97 -6.76
N ILE A 790 -20.58 51.83 -7.57
CA ILE A 790 -20.27 52.77 -8.64
C ILE A 790 -21.43 52.85 -9.65
N GLY A 791 -21.97 51.70 -10.07
CA GLY A 791 -23.10 51.63 -10.99
C GLY A 791 -24.34 52.36 -10.45
N THR A 792 -24.64 52.22 -9.16
CA THR A 792 -25.78 52.86 -8.49
C THR A 792 -25.63 54.38 -8.45
N ILE A 793 -24.43 54.88 -8.13
CA ILE A 793 -24.11 56.32 -8.12
C ILE A 793 -24.30 56.94 -9.50
N LEU A 794 -23.74 56.29 -10.53
CA LEU A 794 -23.82 56.77 -11.91
C LEU A 794 -25.25 56.69 -12.47
N ALA A 795 -25.97 55.60 -12.21
CA ALA A 795 -27.35 55.44 -12.63
C ALA A 795 -28.27 56.48 -11.96
N THR A 796 -28.07 56.76 -10.66
CA THR A 796 -28.83 57.79 -9.94
C THR A 796 -28.59 59.17 -10.54
N THR A 797 -27.32 59.50 -10.80
CA THR A 797 -26.93 60.80 -11.37
C THR A 797 -27.49 60.98 -12.78
N LEU A 798 -27.35 59.96 -13.65
CA LEU A 798 -27.93 59.95 -14.99
C LEU A 798 -29.46 60.01 -14.98
N GLY A 799 -30.10 59.28 -14.07
CA GLY A 799 -31.55 59.28 -13.91
C GLY A 799 -32.09 60.66 -13.56
N ILE A 800 -31.45 61.34 -12.59
CA ILE A 800 -31.82 62.71 -12.20
C ILE A 800 -31.54 63.70 -13.34
N LEU A 801 -30.38 63.61 -14.00
CA LEU A 801 -30.08 64.43 -15.17
C LEU A 801 -31.14 64.25 -16.26
N GLY A 802 -31.42 63.01 -16.65
CA GLY A 802 -32.30 62.67 -17.75
C GLY A 802 -33.76 63.09 -17.53
N THR A 803 -34.26 62.92 -16.31
CA THR A 803 -35.67 63.20 -16.00
C THR A 803 -35.94 64.65 -15.59
N TYR A 804 -35.01 65.31 -14.90
CA TYR A 804 -35.25 66.66 -14.36
C TYR A 804 -34.54 67.77 -15.14
N TYR A 805 -33.27 67.57 -15.52
CA TYR A 805 -32.44 68.64 -16.09
C TYR A 805 -32.45 68.68 -17.62
N ILE A 806 -32.36 67.52 -18.30
CA ILE A 806 -32.32 67.44 -19.77
C ILE A 806 -33.55 68.12 -20.42
N PRO A 807 -34.80 67.91 -19.96
CA PRO A 807 -35.96 68.59 -20.54
C PRO A 807 -35.86 70.11 -20.46
N LYS A 808 -35.21 70.65 -19.41
CA LYS A 808 -35.01 72.08 -19.23
C LYS A 808 -33.90 72.61 -20.12
N CYS A 809 -32.77 71.90 -20.21
CA CYS A 809 -31.71 72.21 -21.16
C CYS A 809 -32.24 72.23 -22.61
N TYR A 810 -33.14 71.30 -22.95
CA TYR A 810 -33.78 71.28 -24.27
C TYR A 810 -34.58 72.56 -24.54
N ILE A 811 -35.35 73.05 -23.56
CA ILE A 811 -36.08 74.32 -23.69
C ILE A 811 -35.12 75.51 -23.82
N ILE A 812 -34.05 75.58 -23.00
CA ILE A 812 -33.05 76.66 -23.05
C ILE A 812 -32.38 76.75 -24.42
N VAL A 813 -31.97 75.61 -24.99
CA VAL A 813 -31.15 75.56 -26.21
C VAL A 813 -31.99 75.54 -27.49
N PHE A 814 -33.03 74.71 -27.54
CA PHE A 814 -33.77 74.44 -28.78
C PHE A 814 -35.14 75.12 -28.87
N ARG A 815 -35.71 75.55 -27.73
CA ARG A 815 -37.03 76.21 -27.69
C ARG A 815 -37.00 77.49 -26.83
N PRO A 816 -36.11 78.46 -27.10
CA PRO A 816 -35.96 79.65 -26.26
C PRO A 816 -37.22 80.54 -26.23
N HIS A 817 -38.10 80.45 -27.25
CA HIS A 817 -39.39 81.16 -27.28
C HIS A 817 -40.38 80.70 -26.21
N LEU A 818 -40.21 79.50 -25.64
CA LEU A 818 -41.01 79.01 -24.50
C LEU A 818 -40.41 79.46 -23.15
N ASN A 819 -39.27 80.16 -23.15
CA ASN A 819 -38.61 80.62 -21.93
C ASN A 819 -39.19 81.97 -21.45
N THR A 820 -40.51 82.04 -21.26
CA THR A 820 -41.25 83.24 -20.81
C THR A 820 -41.95 82.99 -19.48
N VAL A 821 -42.26 84.05 -18.73
CA VAL A 821 -42.92 83.95 -17.41
C VAL A 821 -44.28 83.24 -17.52
N ASP A 822 -45.06 83.54 -18.57
CA ASP A 822 -46.41 83.00 -18.80
C ASP A 822 -46.45 81.48 -19.02
N TYR A 823 -45.36 80.91 -19.56
CA TYR A 823 -45.26 79.47 -19.81
C TYR A 823 -45.00 78.66 -18.52
N PHE A 824 -44.51 79.33 -17.46
CA PHE A 824 -44.12 78.70 -16.19
C PHE A 824 -44.95 79.15 -14.97
N HIS A 825 -45.72 80.24 -15.04
CA HIS A 825 -46.64 80.67 -13.97
C HIS A 825 -48.05 80.11 -14.15
N ASN A 826 -48.73 79.78 -13.04
CA ASN A 826 -50.17 79.53 -13.03
C ASN A 826 -50.91 80.89 -13.00
N PRO A 827 -51.84 81.16 -13.94
CA PRO A 827 -52.59 82.41 -13.97
C PRO A 827 -53.74 82.35 -12.95
N ILE A 828 -53.45 82.56 -11.66
CA ILE A 828 -54.48 82.76 -10.62
C ILE A 828 -54.26 84.08 -9.84
N GLU A 829 -53.20 84.83 -10.14
CA GLU A 829 -53.05 86.21 -9.65
C GLU A 829 -53.62 87.20 -10.67
N GLU A 830 -54.93 87.44 -10.62
CA GLU A 830 -55.57 88.70 -11.03
C GLU A 830 -56.80 88.96 -10.12
N GLU A 831 -57.04 90.24 -9.87
CA GLU A 831 -57.64 90.91 -8.70
C GLU A 831 -59.12 90.66 -8.34
N PRO A 832 -59.54 91.06 -7.11
CA PRO A 832 -60.94 91.00 -6.67
C PRO A 832 -61.75 92.17 -7.26
N GLU A 833 -62.92 91.89 -7.85
CA GLU A 833 -63.94 92.92 -8.10
C GLU A 833 -65.31 92.52 -7.54
N ASP A 834 -65.91 93.52 -6.91
CA ASP A 834 -67.07 93.53 -6.04
C ASP A 834 -68.42 93.53 -6.79
N SER A 835 -69.39 92.85 -6.17
CA SER A 835 -70.75 93.31 -5.86
C SER A 835 -71.78 93.76 -6.94
N VAL A 836 -72.97 93.16 -6.79
CA VAL A 836 -74.36 93.64 -7.05
C VAL A 836 -74.99 93.44 -8.45
N ASN A 837 -76.08 92.65 -8.39
CA ASN A 837 -77.20 92.37 -9.31
C ASN A 837 -76.98 91.47 -10.52
#